data_AF-A0A954MWB5-F1
#
_entry.id   AF-A0A954MWB5-F1
#
_cell.length_a   1.000
_cell.length_b   1.000
_cell.length_c   1.000
_cell.angle_alpha   90.00
_cell.angle_beta   90.00
_cell.angle_gamma   90.00
#
_symmetry.space_group_name_H-M   'P 1'
#
loop_
_entity.id
_entity.type
_entity.pdbx_description
1 polymer ?
#
loop_
_entity_poly.entity_id
_entity_poly.type
_entity_poly.pdbx_seq_one_letter_code
_entity_poly.pdbx_strand_id
1 'polypeptide(L)'
;MPGISFLNWFPSSHRKKNALGQRGRTPLLAGKTEPLEKRELLAANLVSDINPGIEDGDVSKLISIGSIAYFSANEGIHGNELWRTDGTETGTFLVKDIVSGSNSSAPTSLTNVDGTLFFFARNPDFVFGWELWKSDGTSAGTTLIKSSSDGSFPESLASNNGKLIFQTNDLFHGNELWVSDGTNSGTMLLKDHVPGADSSRFDHFLSMGGVTYYVSQVSGQYEQLWKTDGTPSGTTLLKEFSTQTYSETIRGLTDLNETLYFSAFDDSDGFKGLWKSDGTPEGTVPVTQASEGNGSLSIGSIVAVNSSLFFTARDGIHGSELWVSDGTPSGTRLLKDIYPGTVGSSLGQLTNVNGTLFFSASDPFHGAELWKSDGTEEGTVLVRDIRLDAGASASPGSLTNVGGVLFFTADDGMHGRELWRSDGTFVGTVMVEDISLGSTSSSPSLLPPLGNQLLFIANDDVHGRELWVTDNSPVPAHNNAPELNIAGNPILTQIPEDLRVSRNRGTLVRDILASMAPNGGITDIDPNAKQGMAIIGANQTSGIWQFSTNKKTWHDFGSTSTSSALLLAADSKTRIRFLPNPDFVGKPGFTFVAWDQTEGTNGSYVQATIRGGTSSLSYQPENAFITVTQVNDSPSVSTASVINFDAIPKTISDQANIGLRVNQMYDRFIGAGGGFYDVDGVTRGVALVGIDNQNGHWQYSLDAAATWVDIPLVKAKRAFLLNATSRIRFVPNSDFTGSSTISFAIWDTTSESNASFANVLSKSRTSPFSSTRITAAINVI
;
A
#
# COMPACT_ATOMS: atom_id res chain seq x y z
N MET A 1 23.61 35.44 64.76
CA MET A 1 22.19 35.78 64.94
C MET A 1 22.09 37.18 65.55
N PRO A 2 21.02 37.97 65.34
CA PRO A 2 19.83 37.80 64.48
C PRO A 2 19.75 38.94 63.42
N GLY A 3 18.88 39.00 62.40
CA GLY A 3 17.54 38.43 62.21
C GLY A 3 16.45 39.45 62.60
N ILE A 4 15.36 39.52 61.81
CA ILE A 4 14.00 40.14 62.01
C ILE A 4 13.66 41.09 60.83
N SER A 5 12.83 40.75 59.82
CA SER A 5 11.37 40.44 59.73
C SER A 5 10.47 41.67 60.03
N PHE A 6 9.32 41.96 59.41
CA PHE A 6 8.64 41.63 58.14
C PHE A 6 7.47 42.67 58.02
N LEU A 7 6.89 42.79 56.82
CA LEU A 7 5.47 43.06 56.52
C LEU A 7 4.95 44.48 56.12
N ASN A 8 4.31 44.45 54.93
CA ASN A 8 3.11 45.16 54.46
C ASN A 8 3.16 46.59 53.88
N TRP A 9 3.02 46.67 52.54
CA TRP A 9 1.99 47.51 51.88
C TRP A 9 1.81 47.14 50.38
N PHE A 10 0.56 47.13 49.90
CA PHE A 10 0.17 47.27 48.48
C PHE A 10 -1.04 48.22 48.44
N PRO A 11 -1.19 49.06 47.40
CA PRO A 11 -2.18 48.69 46.38
C PRO A 11 -1.83 49.03 44.90
N SER A 12 -2.54 48.31 44.02
CA SER A 12 -2.89 48.46 42.58
C SER A 12 -2.34 49.67 41.76
N SER A 13 -2.03 49.58 40.46
CA SER A 13 -2.48 48.71 39.37
C SER A 13 -1.51 48.80 38.18
N HIS A 14 -1.16 47.65 37.58
CA HIS A 14 -0.83 47.38 36.17
C HIS A 14 -0.14 46.00 36.15
N ARG A 15 -0.94 44.92 36.12
CA ARG A 15 -0.42 43.55 36.07
C ARG A 15 -0.04 43.20 34.62
N LYS A 16 1.26 43.17 34.32
CA LYS A 16 1.83 42.19 33.38
C LYS A 16 2.72 41.27 34.21
N LYS A 17 2.23 40.04 34.47
CA LYS A 17 3.02 38.95 35.06
C LYS A 17 3.46 38.03 33.94
N ASN A 18 4.76 37.74 33.91
CA ASN A 18 5.40 36.68 33.15
C ASN A 18 4.80 35.31 33.51
N ALA A 19 4.55 34.49 32.49
CA ALA A 19 4.73 33.04 32.54
C ALA A 19 4.75 32.48 31.11
N LEU A 20 5.88 31.89 30.73
CA LEU A 20 6.03 30.85 29.70
C LEU A 20 5.36 31.12 28.33
N GLY A 21 6.01 31.93 27.49
CA GLY A 21 5.72 31.98 26.07
C GLY A 21 6.52 30.90 25.33
N GLN A 22 5.86 29.78 25.03
CA GLN A 22 6.37 28.79 24.08
C GLN A 22 6.72 29.49 22.77
N ARG A 23 7.92 29.20 22.25
CA ARG A 23 8.36 29.61 20.92
C ARG A 23 7.32 29.17 19.89
N GLY A 24 7.05 30.07 18.95
CA GLY A 24 6.05 29.92 17.92
C GLY A 24 6.13 28.56 17.23
N ARG A 25 5.07 27.77 17.42
CA ARG A 25 4.66 26.82 16.40
C ARG A 25 4.06 27.64 15.28
N THR A 26 4.87 27.93 14.28
CA THR A 26 4.36 27.98 12.90
C THR A 26 3.60 26.66 12.70
N PRO A 27 2.36 26.67 12.21
CA PRO A 27 1.67 25.42 11.90
C PRO A 27 2.57 24.64 10.94
N LEU A 28 2.86 23.38 11.30
CA LEU A 28 3.32 22.37 10.36
C LEU A 28 2.52 22.57 9.07
N LEU A 29 3.21 22.76 7.94
CA LEU A 29 2.55 22.68 6.65
C LEU A 29 1.69 21.42 6.70
N ALA A 30 0.38 21.62 6.60
CA ALA A 30 -0.56 20.56 6.30
C ALA A 30 0.06 19.76 5.15
N GLY A 31 0.16 18.44 5.33
CA GLY A 31 0.67 17.54 4.33
C GLY A 31 0.07 17.93 2.99
N LYS A 32 0.94 18.35 2.06
CA LYS A 32 0.61 18.19 0.66
C LYS A 32 0.49 16.69 0.50
N THR A 33 -0.73 16.19 0.50
CA THR A 33 -1.01 14.94 -0.20
C THR A 33 -0.67 15.23 -1.65
N GLU A 34 0.55 14.84 -2.03
CA GLU A 34 0.97 14.78 -3.41
C GLU A 34 -0.07 13.93 -4.17
N PRO A 35 -0.51 14.34 -5.37
CA PRO A 35 -1.42 13.54 -6.17
C PRO A 35 -0.76 12.17 -6.41
N LEU A 36 -1.47 11.09 -6.09
CA LEU A 36 -1.07 9.73 -6.47
C LEU A 36 -1.17 9.62 -8.00
N GLU A 37 -0.13 10.08 -8.70
CA GLU A 37 0.00 9.96 -10.14
C GLU A 37 0.35 8.51 -10.53
N LYS A 38 -0.58 7.90 -11.27
CA LYS A 38 -0.43 6.89 -12.32
C LYS A 38 0.80 5.96 -12.22
N ARG A 39 0.69 4.86 -11.46
CA ARG A 39 1.64 3.73 -11.54
C ARG A 39 1.29 2.83 -12.74
N GLU A 40 1.99 2.96 -13.85
CA GLU A 40 1.92 1.94 -14.92
C GLU A 40 2.64 0.68 -14.43
N LEU A 41 1.88 -0.35 -14.01
CA LEU A 41 2.41 -1.67 -13.67
C LEU A 41 3.05 -2.29 -14.93
N LEU A 42 4.13 -3.05 -14.74
CA LEU A 42 4.83 -3.76 -15.81
C LEU A 42 4.72 -5.27 -15.60
N ALA A 43 4.79 -6.03 -16.68
CA ALA A 43 4.64 -7.47 -16.59
C ALA A 43 5.95 -8.15 -16.15
N ALA A 44 5.86 -9.00 -15.14
CA ALA A 44 6.81 -10.08 -14.86
C ALA A 44 6.16 -11.40 -15.29
N ASN A 45 6.79 -12.14 -16.21
CA ASN A 45 6.26 -13.41 -16.69
C ASN A 45 7.14 -14.57 -16.24
N LEU A 46 6.53 -15.64 -15.72
CA LEU A 46 7.21 -16.90 -15.50
C LEU A 46 7.68 -17.44 -16.86
N VAL A 47 8.98 -17.70 -17.00
CA VAL A 47 9.57 -18.24 -18.23
C VAL A 47 9.26 -19.73 -18.32
N SER A 48 9.52 -20.45 -17.23
CA SER A 48 9.30 -21.89 -17.11
C SER A 48 9.29 -22.25 -15.63
N ASP A 49 8.37 -23.14 -15.24
CA ASP A 49 8.42 -23.90 -13.99
C ASP A 49 9.36 -25.09 -14.21
N ILE A 50 10.66 -24.90 -13.94
CA ILE A 50 11.71 -25.89 -14.26
C ILE A 50 11.54 -27.14 -13.40
N ASN A 51 11.18 -26.99 -12.13
CA ASN A 51 10.88 -28.10 -11.23
C ASN A 51 9.40 -28.09 -10.81
N PRO A 52 8.53 -28.79 -11.55
CA PRO A 52 7.09 -28.59 -11.46
C PRO A 52 6.49 -28.62 -10.05
N GLY A 53 5.74 -27.57 -9.72
CA GLY A 53 5.01 -27.45 -8.45
C GLY A 53 5.70 -26.50 -7.48
N ILE A 54 5.68 -26.81 -6.19
CA ILE A 54 6.19 -25.90 -5.15
C ILE A 54 7.71 -26.01 -4.91
N GLU A 55 8.39 -26.88 -5.65
CA GLU A 55 9.81 -27.15 -5.47
C GLU A 55 10.62 -26.16 -6.32
N ASP A 56 11.81 -25.78 -5.85
CA ASP A 56 12.65 -24.82 -6.58
C ASP A 56 13.36 -25.50 -7.78
N GLY A 57 13.46 -24.79 -8.90
CA GLY A 57 14.30 -25.18 -10.05
C GLY A 57 15.81 -25.01 -9.87
N ASP A 58 16.26 -24.57 -8.68
CA ASP A 58 17.67 -24.34 -8.30
C ASP A 58 18.48 -23.49 -9.31
N VAL A 59 17.82 -22.56 -10.01
CA VAL A 59 18.47 -21.72 -11.02
C VAL A 59 19.62 -20.94 -10.40
N SER A 60 20.82 -21.12 -10.94
CA SER A 60 22.03 -20.49 -10.43
C SER A 60 23.09 -20.37 -11.52
N LYS A 61 24.10 -19.52 -11.29
CA LYS A 61 25.23 -19.28 -12.20
C LYS A 61 24.73 -18.96 -13.62
N LEU A 62 24.44 -17.70 -13.95
CA LEU A 62 23.90 -17.34 -15.27
C LEU A 62 24.85 -16.44 -16.05
N ILE A 63 24.93 -16.65 -17.36
CA ILE A 63 25.53 -15.69 -18.31
C ILE A 63 24.66 -15.57 -19.57
N SER A 64 24.56 -14.36 -20.11
CA SER A 64 23.93 -14.09 -21.40
C SER A 64 24.97 -14.03 -22.51
N ILE A 65 24.74 -14.77 -23.60
CA ILE A 65 25.54 -14.78 -24.82
C ILE A 65 24.62 -14.45 -25.99
N GLY A 66 24.68 -13.21 -26.46
CA GLY A 66 23.73 -12.71 -27.46
C GLY A 66 22.31 -12.70 -26.88
N SER A 67 21.39 -13.41 -27.54
CA SER A 67 19.98 -13.53 -27.12
C SER A 67 19.68 -14.80 -26.32
N ILE A 68 20.71 -15.55 -25.89
CA ILE A 68 20.55 -16.79 -25.13
C ILE A 68 21.22 -16.64 -23.76
N ALA A 69 20.54 -17.04 -22.70
CA ALA A 69 21.14 -17.20 -21.39
C ALA A 69 21.43 -18.67 -21.09
N TYR A 70 22.57 -18.92 -20.45
CA TYR A 70 23.01 -20.24 -20.00
C TYR A 70 23.14 -20.26 -18.49
N PHE A 71 22.67 -21.33 -17.86
CA PHE A 71 22.64 -21.41 -16.40
C PHE A 71 22.67 -22.86 -15.89
N SER A 72 22.91 -23.03 -14.59
CA SER A 72 22.72 -24.29 -13.88
C SER A 72 21.30 -24.34 -13.32
N ALA A 73 20.60 -25.46 -13.48
CA ALA A 73 19.27 -25.70 -12.90
C ALA A 73 18.98 -27.20 -12.74
N ASN A 74 17.93 -27.51 -11.99
CA ASN A 74 17.51 -28.87 -11.63
C ASN A 74 16.00 -29.02 -11.78
N GLU A 75 15.55 -29.95 -12.63
CA GLU A 75 14.13 -30.27 -12.84
C GLU A 75 13.61 -31.39 -11.92
N GLY A 76 14.39 -31.76 -10.91
CA GLY A 76 14.08 -32.87 -10.00
C GLY A 76 14.39 -34.25 -10.56
N ILE A 77 14.90 -34.35 -11.80
CA ILE A 77 15.20 -35.62 -12.48
C ILE A 77 16.69 -35.80 -12.75
N HIS A 78 17.38 -34.80 -13.31
CA HIS A 78 18.79 -34.93 -13.74
C HIS A 78 19.78 -34.27 -12.77
N GLY A 79 19.28 -33.65 -11.68
CA GLY A 79 20.13 -32.86 -10.80
C GLY A 79 20.54 -31.52 -11.45
N ASN A 80 21.50 -30.83 -10.83
CA ASN A 80 21.99 -29.54 -11.34
C ASN A 80 22.86 -29.74 -12.58
N GLU A 81 22.31 -29.38 -13.75
CA GLU A 81 22.90 -29.57 -15.07
C GLU A 81 22.93 -28.29 -15.89
N LEU A 82 23.48 -28.33 -17.11
CA LEU A 82 23.56 -27.15 -17.99
C LEU A 82 22.23 -26.92 -18.71
N TRP A 83 21.62 -25.78 -18.46
CA TRP A 83 20.39 -25.31 -19.09
C TRP A 83 20.62 -24.07 -19.92
N ARG A 84 19.64 -23.79 -20.80
CA ARG A 84 19.58 -22.53 -21.54
C ARG A 84 18.16 -22.02 -21.67
N THR A 85 18.04 -20.72 -21.93
CA THR A 85 16.78 -20.02 -22.23
C THR A 85 16.98 -18.92 -23.27
N ASP A 86 15.96 -18.61 -24.05
CA ASP A 86 15.84 -17.37 -24.83
C ASP A 86 14.81 -16.38 -24.23
N GLY A 87 14.36 -16.65 -23.00
CA GLY A 87 13.28 -15.90 -22.33
C GLY A 87 11.88 -16.45 -22.59
N THR A 88 11.74 -17.52 -23.39
CA THR A 88 10.45 -18.20 -23.62
C THR A 88 10.44 -19.60 -23.00
N GLU A 89 9.26 -20.11 -22.67
CA GLU A 89 9.07 -21.49 -22.20
C GLU A 89 9.67 -22.50 -23.19
N THR A 90 9.36 -22.37 -24.48
CA THR A 90 9.84 -23.29 -25.52
C THR A 90 11.35 -23.24 -25.74
N GLY A 91 11.97 -22.08 -25.51
CA GLY A 91 13.42 -21.91 -25.62
C GLY A 91 14.17 -22.25 -24.34
N THR A 92 13.45 -22.66 -23.28
CA THR A 92 14.01 -23.04 -21.98
C THR A 92 14.10 -24.55 -21.85
N PHE A 93 15.32 -25.09 -21.86
CA PHE A 93 15.52 -26.54 -21.83
C PHE A 93 16.93 -26.95 -21.36
N LEU A 94 17.02 -28.18 -20.86
CA LEU A 94 18.27 -28.88 -20.54
C LEU A 94 19.14 -29.02 -21.79
N VAL A 95 20.31 -28.39 -21.81
CA VAL A 95 21.27 -28.49 -22.93
C VAL A 95 21.85 -29.89 -22.99
N LYS A 96 22.31 -30.39 -21.83
CA LYS A 96 22.91 -31.71 -21.71
C LYS A 96 22.89 -32.17 -20.25
N ASP A 97 22.40 -33.38 -20.04
CA ASP A 97 22.70 -34.20 -18.86
C ASP A 97 24.16 -34.67 -18.99
N ILE A 98 25.10 -33.95 -18.38
CA ILE A 98 26.53 -34.25 -18.47
C ILE A 98 26.86 -35.49 -17.62
N VAL A 99 26.23 -35.62 -16.46
CA VAL A 99 26.41 -36.73 -15.54
C VAL A 99 25.12 -37.54 -15.46
N SER A 100 25.03 -38.56 -16.32
CA SER A 100 23.78 -39.28 -16.56
C SER A 100 23.02 -39.72 -15.30
N GLY A 101 21.71 -39.48 -15.30
CA GLY A 101 20.80 -39.84 -14.21
C GLY A 101 20.61 -38.69 -13.23
N SER A 102 20.29 -38.98 -11.97
CA SER A 102 19.93 -37.94 -10.98
C SER A 102 21.12 -37.26 -10.30
N ASN A 103 22.34 -37.42 -10.84
CA ASN A 103 23.54 -36.89 -10.23
C ASN A 103 23.91 -35.57 -10.91
N SER A 104 24.29 -34.57 -10.12
CA SER A 104 24.62 -33.26 -10.68
C SER A 104 26.05 -33.16 -11.22
N SER A 105 26.18 -32.63 -12.43
CA SER A 105 27.44 -32.12 -12.99
C SER A 105 27.84 -30.77 -12.41
N ALA A 106 26.86 -30.02 -11.88
CA ALA A 106 27.00 -28.72 -11.22
C ALA A 106 27.82 -27.71 -12.04
N PRO A 107 27.34 -27.28 -13.23
CA PRO A 107 28.02 -26.30 -14.05
C PRO A 107 28.29 -25.00 -13.29
N THR A 108 29.52 -24.52 -13.35
CA THR A 108 29.94 -23.29 -12.67
C THR A 108 30.89 -22.49 -13.54
N SER A 109 31.15 -21.24 -13.12
CA SER A 109 32.03 -20.30 -13.81
C SER A 109 31.68 -20.21 -15.29
N LEU A 110 30.44 -19.90 -15.63
CA LEU A 110 30.05 -19.77 -17.04
C LEU A 110 30.67 -18.50 -17.63
N THR A 111 31.34 -18.62 -18.77
CA THR A 111 32.05 -17.50 -19.41
C THR A 111 31.89 -17.54 -20.91
N ASN A 112 31.60 -16.37 -21.47
CA ASN A 112 31.51 -16.17 -22.90
C ASN A 112 32.89 -15.87 -23.47
N VAL A 113 33.35 -16.69 -24.41
CA VAL A 113 34.56 -16.44 -25.21
C VAL A 113 34.13 -16.44 -26.68
N ASP A 114 34.04 -15.25 -27.26
CA ASP A 114 33.65 -15.02 -28.67
C ASP A 114 32.39 -15.79 -29.11
N GLY A 115 31.37 -15.83 -28.25
CA GLY A 115 30.08 -16.48 -28.52
C GLY A 115 30.03 -17.97 -28.16
N THR A 116 31.15 -18.57 -27.77
CA THR A 116 31.20 -19.93 -27.24
C THR A 116 31.13 -19.90 -25.72
N LEU A 117 30.27 -20.74 -25.14
CA LEU A 117 30.19 -20.89 -23.69
C LEU A 117 31.34 -21.80 -23.22
N PHE A 118 32.12 -21.32 -22.27
CA PHE A 118 33.08 -22.12 -21.49
C PHE A 118 32.59 -22.21 -20.04
N PHE A 119 32.77 -23.36 -19.42
CA PHE A 119 32.33 -23.61 -18.05
C PHE A 119 33.04 -24.81 -17.45
N PHE A 120 32.89 -24.98 -16.13
CA PHE A 120 33.37 -26.14 -15.41
C PHE A 120 32.23 -27.02 -14.95
N ALA A 121 32.37 -28.33 -15.14
CA ALA A 121 31.39 -29.32 -14.70
C ALA A 121 32.09 -30.64 -14.36
N ARG A 122 31.48 -31.41 -13.45
CA ARG A 122 32.00 -32.74 -13.08
C ARG A 122 31.94 -33.68 -14.27
N ASN A 123 33.00 -34.48 -14.42
CA ASN A 123 33.05 -35.52 -15.44
C ASN A 123 32.16 -36.72 -15.05
N PRO A 124 31.39 -37.34 -15.97
CA PRO A 124 30.56 -38.53 -15.71
C PRO A 124 31.23 -39.70 -14.97
N ASP A 125 32.56 -39.85 -15.05
CA ASP A 125 33.25 -40.94 -14.36
C ASP A 125 33.53 -40.64 -12.87
N PHE A 126 33.28 -39.40 -12.39
CA PHE A 126 33.52 -38.91 -11.02
C PHE A 126 34.95 -39.07 -10.48
N VAL A 127 35.90 -39.55 -11.28
CA VAL A 127 37.23 -39.91 -10.79
C VAL A 127 38.12 -38.66 -10.57
N PHE A 128 37.90 -37.57 -11.32
CA PHE A 128 38.87 -36.47 -11.44
C PHE A 128 38.27 -35.05 -11.32
N GLY A 129 37.25 -34.85 -10.48
CA GLY A 129 36.79 -33.49 -10.11
C GLY A 129 36.04 -32.72 -11.21
N TRP A 130 36.10 -31.38 -11.16
CA TRP A 130 35.53 -30.49 -12.18
C TRP A 130 36.49 -30.38 -13.36
N GLU A 131 35.98 -30.30 -14.58
CA GLU A 131 36.80 -30.25 -15.79
C GLU A 131 36.35 -29.12 -16.70
N LEU A 132 37.20 -28.72 -17.66
CA LEU A 132 36.90 -27.65 -18.59
C LEU A 132 36.05 -28.14 -19.77
N TRP A 133 34.85 -27.57 -19.91
CA TRP A 133 33.90 -27.85 -20.98
C TRP A 133 33.65 -26.61 -21.85
N LYS A 134 33.17 -26.86 -23.07
CA LYS A 134 32.56 -25.83 -23.91
C LYS A 134 31.19 -26.26 -24.43
N SER A 135 30.36 -25.30 -24.80
CA SER A 135 29.06 -25.50 -25.43
C SER A 135 28.76 -24.43 -26.47
N ASP A 136 28.07 -24.84 -27.53
CA ASP A 136 27.39 -23.98 -28.51
C ASP A 136 25.88 -23.83 -28.21
N GLY A 137 25.43 -24.38 -27.08
CA GLY A 137 24.03 -24.43 -26.67
C GLY A 137 23.23 -25.61 -27.20
N THR A 138 23.91 -26.61 -27.77
CA THR A 138 23.34 -27.91 -28.13
C THR A 138 23.99 -29.04 -27.33
N SER A 139 23.28 -30.15 -27.14
CA SER A 139 23.84 -31.35 -26.49
C SER A 139 25.08 -31.90 -27.22
N ALA A 140 25.08 -31.84 -28.56
CA ALA A 140 26.17 -32.33 -29.40
C ALA A 140 27.42 -31.43 -29.35
N GLY A 141 27.24 -30.11 -29.36
CA GLY A 141 28.33 -29.15 -29.23
C GLY A 141 28.81 -28.93 -27.79
N THR A 142 28.14 -29.53 -26.80
CA THR A 142 28.58 -29.53 -25.41
C THR A 142 29.61 -30.65 -25.18
N THR A 143 30.89 -30.29 -25.18
CA THR A 143 32.02 -31.23 -25.21
C THR A 143 33.10 -30.88 -24.20
N LEU A 144 33.71 -31.91 -23.62
CA LEU A 144 34.88 -31.80 -22.75
C LEU A 144 36.09 -31.32 -23.58
N ILE A 145 36.77 -30.26 -23.12
CA ILE A 145 37.98 -29.76 -23.79
C ILE A 145 39.19 -30.57 -23.36
N LYS A 146 39.35 -30.75 -22.06
CA LYS A 146 40.48 -31.43 -21.44
C LYS A 146 40.02 -32.10 -20.17
N SER A 147 40.36 -33.37 -20.01
CA SER A 147 40.29 -34.06 -18.72
C SER A 147 41.69 -34.11 -18.14
N SER A 148 41.83 -33.83 -16.84
CA SER A 148 43.07 -34.11 -16.12
C SER A 148 42.96 -35.49 -15.44
N SER A 149 44.08 -36.18 -15.29
CA SER A 149 44.15 -37.46 -14.56
C SER A 149 44.10 -37.29 -13.04
N ASP A 150 44.06 -36.05 -12.52
CA ASP A 150 44.45 -35.78 -11.13
C ASP A 150 43.53 -34.79 -10.40
N GLY A 151 42.37 -34.43 -10.97
CA GLY A 151 41.46 -33.49 -10.32
C GLY A 151 41.79 -32.05 -10.67
N SER A 152 41.08 -31.46 -11.63
CA SER A 152 41.19 -30.01 -11.87
C SER A 152 40.21 -29.27 -10.95
N PHE A 153 40.66 -28.19 -10.30
CA PHE A 153 39.80 -27.28 -9.50
C PHE A 153 39.84 -25.89 -10.11
N PRO A 154 39.28 -25.73 -11.31
CA PRO A 154 39.53 -24.53 -12.06
C PRO A 154 38.58 -23.41 -11.64
N GLU A 155 39.13 -22.20 -11.53
CA GLU A 155 38.45 -21.02 -10.98
C GLU A 155 38.77 -19.78 -11.81
N SER A 156 37.97 -18.73 -11.64
CA SER A 156 38.19 -17.39 -12.23
C SER A 156 38.46 -17.37 -13.73
N LEU A 157 37.39 -17.31 -14.52
CA LEU A 157 37.46 -17.23 -15.97
C LEU A 157 37.47 -15.78 -16.45
N ALA A 158 38.40 -15.45 -17.34
CA ALA A 158 38.40 -14.21 -18.10
C ALA A 158 38.52 -14.51 -19.60
N SER A 159 37.74 -13.80 -20.41
CA SER A 159 37.91 -13.82 -21.87
C SER A 159 39.00 -12.84 -22.26
N ASN A 160 39.93 -13.27 -23.12
CA ASN A 160 40.98 -12.45 -23.70
C ASN A 160 41.16 -12.82 -25.18
N ASN A 161 40.71 -11.96 -26.09
CA ASN A 161 40.92 -12.10 -27.54
C ASN A 161 40.64 -13.52 -28.08
N GLY A 162 39.45 -14.06 -27.78
CA GLY A 162 39.03 -15.40 -28.22
C GLY A 162 39.66 -16.57 -27.46
N LYS A 163 40.41 -16.29 -26.38
CA LYS A 163 40.93 -17.31 -25.47
C LYS A 163 40.33 -17.17 -24.09
N LEU A 164 40.22 -18.30 -23.40
CA LEU A 164 39.89 -18.37 -22.00
C LEU A 164 41.17 -18.31 -21.17
N ILE A 165 41.27 -17.36 -20.26
CA ILE A 165 42.27 -17.33 -19.19
C ILE A 165 41.60 -17.84 -17.93
N PHE A 166 42.23 -18.77 -17.23
CA PHE A 166 41.64 -19.44 -16.08
C PHE A 166 42.68 -19.97 -15.12
N GLN A 167 42.25 -20.27 -13.90
CA GLN A 167 43.08 -20.97 -12.93
C GLN A 167 42.78 -22.46 -12.99
N THR A 168 43.79 -23.31 -12.83
CA THR A 168 43.56 -24.73 -12.55
C THR A 168 44.75 -25.36 -11.85
N ASN A 169 44.47 -26.40 -11.08
CA ASN A 169 45.47 -27.24 -10.42
C ASN A 169 46.03 -28.32 -11.36
N ASP A 170 47.35 -28.54 -11.32
CA ASP A 170 47.97 -29.80 -11.70
C ASP A 170 48.99 -30.30 -10.65
N LEU A 171 49.35 -31.59 -10.68
CA LEU A 171 50.26 -32.21 -9.69
C LEU A 171 51.70 -31.65 -9.71
N PHE A 172 52.08 -30.92 -10.75
CA PHE A 172 53.46 -30.47 -10.96
C PHE A 172 53.65 -29.00 -10.60
N HIS A 173 52.59 -28.20 -10.74
CA HIS A 173 52.59 -26.74 -10.65
C HIS A 173 51.59 -26.20 -9.60
N GLY A 174 50.72 -27.03 -9.01
CA GLY A 174 49.66 -26.53 -8.14
C GLY A 174 48.58 -25.74 -8.91
N ASN A 175 47.77 -24.94 -8.20
CA ASN A 175 46.77 -24.05 -8.81
C ASN A 175 47.43 -22.81 -9.43
N GLU A 176 47.49 -22.78 -10.75
CA GLU A 176 48.23 -21.76 -11.51
C GLU A 176 47.41 -21.18 -12.66
N LEU A 177 47.98 -20.22 -13.39
CA LEU A 177 47.29 -19.52 -14.48
C LEU A 177 47.48 -20.26 -15.81
N TRP A 178 46.37 -20.55 -16.49
CA TRP A 178 46.28 -21.29 -17.74
C TRP A 178 45.54 -20.51 -18.81
N VAL A 179 45.72 -20.95 -20.07
CA VAL A 179 45.01 -20.44 -21.23
C VAL A 179 44.43 -21.58 -22.06
N SER A 180 43.25 -21.38 -22.65
CA SER A 180 42.64 -22.30 -23.62
C SER A 180 42.07 -21.56 -24.82
N ASP A 181 42.22 -22.13 -26.02
CA ASP A 181 41.53 -21.72 -27.25
C ASP A 181 40.27 -22.58 -27.53
N GLY A 182 39.85 -23.41 -26.57
CA GLY A 182 38.74 -24.35 -26.73
C GLY A 182 39.13 -25.70 -27.33
N THR A 183 40.42 -25.99 -27.44
CA THR A 183 40.96 -27.30 -27.82
C THR A 183 41.84 -27.89 -26.73
N ASN A 184 41.99 -29.22 -26.69
CA ASN A 184 42.88 -29.87 -25.72
C ASN A 184 44.34 -29.40 -25.89
N SER A 185 44.81 -29.26 -27.14
CA SER A 185 46.19 -28.87 -27.45
C SER A 185 46.49 -27.40 -27.17
N GLY A 186 45.52 -26.51 -27.33
CA GLY A 186 45.63 -25.09 -26.98
C GLY A 186 45.40 -24.81 -25.49
N THR A 187 45.08 -25.82 -24.69
CA THR A 187 44.94 -25.71 -23.23
C THR A 187 46.27 -25.95 -22.52
N MET A 188 46.96 -24.87 -22.16
CA MET A 188 48.34 -24.90 -21.64
C MET A 188 48.56 -23.92 -20.47
N LEU A 189 49.57 -24.24 -19.64
CA LEU A 189 50.03 -23.38 -18.54
C LEU A 189 50.54 -22.06 -19.13
N LEU A 190 50.03 -20.95 -18.60
CA LEU A 190 50.43 -19.61 -19.00
C LEU A 190 51.61 -19.16 -18.15
N LYS A 191 51.50 -19.32 -16.84
CA LYS A 191 52.53 -18.96 -15.88
C LYS A 191 52.38 -19.75 -14.58
N ASP A 192 53.48 -20.33 -14.15
CA ASP A 192 53.70 -20.81 -12.79
C ASP A 192 54.31 -19.66 -11.98
N HIS A 193 53.52 -19.12 -11.03
CA HIS A 193 53.93 -18.01 -10.15
C HIS A 193 54.68 -18.50 -8.92
N VAL A 194 54.45 -19.74 -8.47
CA VAL A 194 55.16 -20.37 -7.35
C VAL A 194 55.81 -21.69 -7.84
N PRO A 195 57.08 -21.65 -8.28
CA PRO A 195 57.72 -22.80 -8.90
C PRO A 195 57.59 -24.11 -8.11
N GLY A 196 57.03 -25.15 -8.75
CA GLY A 196 56.81 -26.46 -8.16
C GLY A 196 55.34 -26.71 -7.83
N ALA A 197 55.02 -27.71 -7.01
CA ALA A 197 53.63 -28.12 -6.78
C ALA A 197 52.84 -27.22 -5.80
N ASP A 198 53.41 -26.07 -5.41
CA ASP A 198 52.74 -25.12 -4.52
C ASP A 198 51.74 -24.28 -5.33
N SER A 199 50.66 -23.82 -4.71
CA SER A 199 49.57 -23.13 -5.41
C SER A 199 49.62 -21.63 -5.24
N SER A 200 49.32 -20.91 -6.32
CA SER A 200 49.02 -19.48 -6.29
C SER A 200 47.53 -19.22 -6.11
N ARG A 201 47.20 -18.07 -5.50
CA ARG A 201 45.84 -17.55 -5.46
C ARG A 201 45.78 -16.34 -6.37
N PHE A 202 44.81 -16.31 -7.28
CA PHE A 202 44.54 -15.13 -8.09
C PHE A 202 43.14 -14.61 -7.82
N ASP A 203 43.04 -13.29 -7.69
CA ASP A 203 41.79 -12.57 -7.49
C ASP A 203 41.66 -11.46 -8.54
N HIS A 204 40.42 -11.01 -8.79
CA HIS A 204 40.09 -9.83 -9.61
C HIS A 204 40.68 -9.82 -11.03
N PHE A 205 39.95 -10.38 -12.01
CA PHE A 205 40.33 -10.31 -13.42
C PHE A 205 39.61 -9.15 -14.14
N LEU A 206 40.35 -8.38 -14.94
CA LEU A 206 39.79 -7.36 -15.83
C LEU A 206 40.48 -7.44 -17.20
N SER A 207 39.71 -7.72 -18.25
CA SER A 207 40.21 -7.67 -19.63
C SER A 207 39.87 -6.32 -20.27
N MET A 208 40.88 -5.60 -20.77
CA MET A 208 40.73 -4.35 -21.51
C MET A 208 41.80 -4.24 -22.60
N GLY A 209 41.44 -3.78 -23.80
CA GLY A 209 42.38 -3.60 -24.91
C GLY A 209 43.14 -4.86 -25.34
N GLY A 210 42.57 -6.06 -25.12
CA GLY A 210 43.24 -7.34 -25.41
C GLY A 210 44.26 -7.77 -24.35
N VAL A 211 44.29 -7.11 -23.20
CA VAL A 211 45.16 -7.45 -22.06
C VAL A 211 44.28 -7.78 -20.86
N THR A 212 44.61 -8.84 -20.13
CA THR A 212 43.96 -9.20 -18.88
C THR A 212 44.85 -8.81 -17.72
N TYR A 213 44.32 -7.98 -16.83
CA TYR A 213 44.93 -7.59 -15.56
C TYR A 213 44.36 -8.46 -14.45
N TYR A 214 45.23 -8.88 -13.53
CA TYR A 214 44.83 -9.72 -12.41
C TYR A 214 45.75 -9.53 -11.21
N VAL A 215 45.22 -9.86 -10.03
CA VAL A 215 45.98 -9.84 -8.77
C VAL A 215 46.43 -11.25 -8.46
N SER A 216 47.73 -11.43 -8.18
CA SER A 216 48.31 -12.67 -7.71
C SER A 216 48.79 -12.51 -6.27
N GLN A 217 48.50 -13.48 -5.41
CA GLN A 217 49.00 -13.53 -4.05
C GLN A 217 50.09 -14.61 -3.96
N VAL A 218 51.34 -14.17 -3.86
CA VAL A 218 52.52 -15.04 -3.79
C VAL A 218 53.15 -14.90 -2.41
N SER A 219 53.28 -16.00 -1.66
CA SER A 219 54.00 -16.10 -0.37
C SER A 219 53.42 -15.36 0.85
N GLY A 220 52.20 -14.80 0.75
CA GLY A 220 51.49 -14.18 1.88
C GLY A 220 52.07 -12.86 2.41
N GLN A 221 53.17 -12.38 1.84
CA GLN A 221 53.79 -11.08 2.18
C GLN A 221 53.55 -9.99 1.13
N TYR A 222 53.11 -10.39 -0.07
CA TYR A 222 52.86 -9.49 -1.18
C TYR A 222 51.60 -9.87 -1.94
N GLU A 223 50.90 -8.84 -2.42
CA GLU A 223 49.99 -8.94 -3.54
C GLU A 223 50.64 -8.30 -4.75
N GLN A 224 50.48 -8.92 -5.90
CA GLN A 224 51.15 -8.52 -7.12
C GLN A 224 50.10 -8.22 -8.18
N LEU A 225 50.19 -7.03 -8.78
CA LEU A 225 49.41 -6.69 -9.95
C LEU A 225 50.14 -7.16 -11.20
N TRP A 226 49.49 -8.00 -11.99
CA TRP A 226 50.02 -8.57 -13.23
C TRP A 226 49.17 -8.20 -14.43
N LYS A 227 49.76 -8.36 -15.61
CA LYS A 227 49.04 -8.35 -16.89
C LYS A 227 49.41 -9.56 -17.75
N THR A 228 48.53 -9.93 -18.68
CA THR A 228 48.79 -10.93 -19.72
C THR A 228 48.06 -10.62 -21.02
N ASP A 229 48.69 -10.97 -22.16
CA ASP A 229 48.09 -10.99 -23.49
C ASP A 229 47.62 -12.40 -23.91
N GLY A 230 47.59 -13.35 -22.97
CA GLY A 230 47.30 -14.76 -23.22
C GLY A 230 48.49 -15.56 -23.76
N THR A 231 49.71 -15.02 -23.67
CA THR A 231 50.96 -15.75 -23.92
C THR A 231 51.87 -15.77 -22.68
N PRO A 232 52.71 -16.81 -22.49
CA PRO A 232 53.66 -16.84 -21.39
C PRO A 232 54.62 -15.65 -21.37
N SER A 233 55.04 -15.16 -22.55
CA SER A 233 55.94 -14.01 -22.68
C SER A 233 55.29 -12.66 -22.37
N GLY A 234 54.00 -12.50 -22.70
CA GLY A 234 53.24 -11.29 -22.40
C GLY A 234 52.67 -11.27 -20.98
N THR A 235 52.90 -12.32 -20.20
CA THR A 235 52.50 -12.40 -18.79
C THR A 235 53.57 -11.79 -17.89
N THR A 236 53.38 -10.53 -17.51
CA THR A 236 54.40 -9.71 -16.84
C THR A 236 53.86 -9.01 -15.59
N LEU A 237 54.71 -8.93 -14.57
CA LEU A 237 54.45 -8.19 -13.34
C LEU A 237 54.43 -6.69 -13.62
N LEU A 238 53.46 -5.97 -13.05
CA LEU A 238 53.40 -4.52 -13.07
C LEU A 238 53.97 -3.94 -11.78
N LYS A 239 53.46 -4.40 -10.63
CA LYS A 239 53.90 -3.90 -9.32
C LYS A 239 53.58 -4.89 -8.20
N GLU A 240 54.44 -4.93 -7.20
CA GLU A 240 54.21 -5.62 -5.93
C GLU A 240 53.73 -4.61 -4.87
N PHE A 241 52.78 -5.03 -4.05
CA PHE A 241 52.19 -4.29 -2.94
C PHE A 241 52.43 -5.09 -1.66
N SER A 242 53.10 -4.47 -0.69
CA SER A 242 53.41 -5.13 0.59
C SER A 242 52.16 -5.31 1.43
N THR A 243 51.97 -6.52 2.00
CA THR A 243 50.77 -6.95 2.75
C THR A 243 51.07 -7.29 4.22
N GLN A 244 52.17 -6.78 4.79
CA GLN A 244 52.61 -7.07 6.16
C GLN A 244 51.53 -6.87 7.23
N THR A 245 50.62 -5.90 7.02
CA THR A 245 49.58 -5.54 7.98
C THR A 245 48.16 -5.90 7.52
N TYR A 246 47.92 -6.12 6.22
CA TYR A 246 46.58 -6.31 5.65
C TYR A 246 46.56 -7.40 4.58
N SER A 247 45.55 -8.28 4.61
CA SER A 247 45.23 -9.18 3.50
C SER A 247 44.28 -8.49 2.50
N GLU A 248 44.45 -8.71 1.20
CA GLU A 248 43.62 -8.18 0.11
C GLU A 248 43.77 -6.66 -0.06
N THR A 249 44.99 -6.24 -0.39
CA THR A 249 45.37 -4.83 -0.56
C THR A 249 44.87 -4.24 -1.86
N ILE A 250 44.81 -5.00 -2.97
CA ILE A 250 44.36 -4.52 -4.28
C ILE A 250 42.89 -4.90 -4.52
N ARG A 251 42.05 -3.91 -4.87
CA ARG A 251 40.62 -4.12 -5.09
C ARG A 251 40.05 -3.27 -6.22
N GLY A 252 38.95 -3.73 -6.80
CA GLY A 252 38.11 -2.92 -7.69
C GLY A 252 38.80 -2.51 -8.99
N LEU A 253 39.53 -3.42 -9.64
CA LEU A 253 40.08 -3.18 -10.97
C LEU A 253 38.96 -2.66 -11.91
N THR A 254 39.15 -1.46 -12.44
CA THR A 254 38.15 -0.72 -13.22
C THR A 254 38.83 -0.10 -14.43
N ASP A 255 38.25 -0.31 -15.61
CA ASP A 255 38.67 0.39 -16.82
C ASP A 255 37.98 1.77 -16.88
N LEU A 256 38.76 2.82 -17.14
CA LEU A 256 38.26 4.11 -17.56
C LEU A 256 39.13 4.61 -18.71
N ASN A 257 38.59 4.54 -19.93
CA ASN A 257 39.27 4.97 -21.16
C ASN A 257 40.64 4.31 -21.36
N GLU A 258 40.71 2.99 -21.25
CA GLU A 258 41.92 2.15 -21.42
C GLU A 258 43.01 2.36 -20.35
N THR A 259 42.69 3.10 -19.29
CA THR A 259 43.55 3.23 -18.11
C THR A 259 42.96 2.39 -16.99
N LEU A 260 43.79 1.54 -16.39
CA LEU A 260 43.40 0.73 -15.24
C LEU A 260 43.34 1.62 -14.00
N TYR A 261 42.25 1.58 -13.26
CA TYR A 261 42.11 2.17 -11.95
C TYR A 261 41.76 1.10 -10.91
N PHE A 262 42.26 1.27 -9.70
CA PHE A 262 42.03 0.34 -8.60
C PHE A 262 42.31 0.99 -7.26
N SER A 263 41.75 0.45 -6.19
CA SER A 263 42.18 0.83 -4.85
C SER A 263 43.31 -0.11 -4.42
N ALA A 264 44.36 0.47 -3.83
CA ALA A 264 45.42 -0.33 -3.23
C ALA A 264 45.98 0.27 -1.94
N PHE A 265 46.48 -0.62 -1.10
CA PHE A 265 47.28 -0.30 0.08
C PHE A 265 48.69 -0.86 -0.09
N ASP A 266 49.71 -0.02 0.07
CA ASP A 266 51.12 -0.42 -0.02
C ASP A 266 51.80 -0.15 1.33
N ASP A 267 52.06 -1.21 2.11
CA ASP A 267 52.76 -1.08 3.41
C ASP A 267 54.15 -0.45 3.28
N SER A 268 54.78 -0.51 2.10
CA SER A 268 56.16 -0.04 1.91
C SER A 268 56.28 1.49 2.01
N ASP A 269 55.24 2.22 1.61
CA ASP A 269 55.14 3.68 1.70
C ASP A 269 53.96 4.15 2.58
N GLY A 270 53.13 3.22 3.06
CA GLY A 270 51.97 3.48 3.91
C GLY A 270 50.78 4.08 3.15
N PHE A 271 50.83 4.14 1.81
CA PHE A 271 49.80 4.75 1.00
C PHE A 271 48.57 3.85 0.89
N LYS A 272 47.39 4.43 1.15
CA LYS A 272 46.07 3.81 0.90
C LYS A 272 45.25 4.75 0.04
N GLY A 273 44.84 4.32 -1.14
CA GLY A 273 44.01 5.18 -1.98
C GLY A 273 43.82 4.65 -3.39
N LEU A 274 43.49 5.57 -4.28
CA LEU A 274 43.23 5.29 -5.69
C LEU A 274 44.56 5.25 -6.46
N TRP A 275 44.75 4.21 -7.25
CA TRP A 275 45.89 3.99 -8.12
C TRP A 275 45.45 3.95 -9.58
N LYS A 276 46.40 4.17 -10.48
CA LYS A 276 46.23 3.97 -11.92
C LYS A 276 47.40 3.22 -12.54
N SER A 277 47.15 2.56 -13.67
CA SER A 277 48.18 1.94 -14.51
C SER A 277 47.85 2.12 -16.00
N ASP A 278 48.87 2.43 -16.80
CA ASP A 278 48.82 2.40 -18.27
C ASP A 278 49.23 1.02 -18.85
N GLY A 279 49.36 0.01 -17.98
CA GLY A 279 49.83 -1.32 -18.34
C GLY A 279 51.34 -1.48 -18.33
N THR A 280 52.10 -0.52 -17.81
CA THR A 280 53.55 -0.64 -17.58
C THR A 280 53.88 -0.56 -16.08
N PRO A 281 55.00 -1.15 -15.63
CA PRO A 281 55.48 -0.95 -14.26
C PRO A 281 55.65 0.53 -13.90
N GLU A 282 56.23 1.33 -14.81
CA GLU A 282 56.50 2.76 -14.58
C GLU A 282 55.24 3.62 -14.53
N GLY A 283 54.20 3.25 -15.29
CA GLY A 283 52.91 3.94 -15.29
C GLY A 283 51.96 3.49 -14.18
N THR A 284 52.37 2.53 -13.33
CA THR A 284 51.58 2.05 -12.19
C THR A 284 51.85 2.90 -10.95
N VAL A 285 51.05 3.95 -10.76
CA VAL A 285 51.30 5.04 -9.80
C VAL A 285 50.03 5.46 -9.04
N PRO A 286 50.15 6.05 -7.84
CA PRO A 286 48.99 6.55 -7.10
C PRO A 286 48.37 7.78 -7.80
N VAL A 287 47.04 7.88 -7.81
CA VAL A 287 46.29 9.02 -8.35
C VAL A 287 46.35 10.22 -7.40
N THR A 288 46.25 9.97 -6.09
CA THR A 288 46.39 11.00 -5.06
C THR A 288 47.79 10.89 -4.44
N GLN A 289 48.52 12.00 -4.30
CA GLN A 289 49.75 12.00 -3.50
C GLN A 289 49.39 11.91 -2.01
N ALA A 290 50.18 11.20 -1.21
CA ALA A 290 49.99 11.10 0.24
C ALA A 290 49.92 12.50 0.86
N SER A 291 48.72 12.97 1.23
CA SER A 291 48.58 14.22 1.95
C SER A 291 49.04 13.99 3.39
N GLU A 292 50.09 14.71 3.79
CA GLU A 292 50.52 14.84 5.19
C GLU A 292 49.32 15.19 6.06
N GLY A 293 48.84 14.21 6.83
CA GLY A 293 47.77 14.39 7.81
C GLY A 293 46.71 13.30 7.75
N ASN A 294 47.02 12.08 8.23
CA ASN A 294 46.10 11.00 8.63
C ASN A 294 44.92 10.60 7.72
N GLY A 295 44.76 11.18 6.53
CA GLY A 295 43.65 10.95 5.60
C GLY A 295 43.94 9.76 4.68
N SER A 296 44.01 8.56 5.27
CA SER A 296 43.99 7.31 4.51
C SER A 296 42.59 7.10 3.95
N LEU A 297 42.40 7.19 2.61
CA LEU A 297 41.09 6.94 1.99
C LEU A 297 40.86 5.43 1.96
N SER A 298 39.94 4.94 2.79
CA SER A 298 39.44 3.57 2.64
C SER A 298 38.46 3.53 1.48
N ILE A 299 38.91 3.06 0.31
CA ILE A 299 38.10 3.05 -0.91
C ILE A 299 37.36 1.71 -1.04
N GLY A 300 36.04 1.77 -1.24
CA GLY A 300 35.19 0.61 -1.57
C GLY A 300 35.24 0.22 -3.05
N SER A 301 34.14 -0.33 -3.58
CA SER A 301 34.03 -0.63 -5.02
C SER A 301 34.09 0.65 -5.85
N ILE A 302 34.80 0.57 -6.98
CA ILE A 302 34.99 1.68 -7.92
C ILE A 302 34.11 1.41 -9.14
N VAL A 303 33.41 2.44 -9.62
CA VAL A 303 32.57 2.36 -10.83
C VAL A 303 32.88 3.53 -11.75
N ALA A 304 33.15 3.24 -13.01
CA ALA A 304 33.28 4.24 -14.05
C ALA A 304 31.90 4.69 -14.57
N VAL A 305 31.67 6.00 -14.58
CA VAL A 305 30.50 6.64 -15.18
C VAL A 305 30.99 7.80 -16.05
N ASN A 306 30.76 7.70 -17.36
CA ASN A 306 31.32 8.61 -18.35
C ASN A 306 32.85 8.74 -18.20
N SER A 307 33.36 9.94 -17.88
CA SER A 307 34.78 10.23 -17.70
C SER A 307 35.20 10.33 -16.22
N SER A 308 34.42 9.75 -15.31
CA SER A 308 34.66 9.85 -13.87
C SER A 308 34.53 8.51 -13.16
N LEU A 309 35.28 8.37 -12.08
CA LEU A 309 35.24 7.24 -11.16
C LEU A 309 34.42 7.65 -9.95
N PHE A 310 33.51 6.79 -9.53
CA PHE A 310 32.72 6.93 -8.32
C PHE A 310 33.04 5.80 -7.38
N PHE A 311 33.20 6.12 -6.10
CA PHE A 311 33.55 5.16 -5.07
C PHE A 311 33.16 5.69 -3.70
N THR A 312 33.12 4.80 -2.71
CA THR A 312 32.96 5.18 -1.31
C THR A 312 34.32 5.46 -0.69
N ALA A 313 34.44 6.54 0.07
CA ALA A 313 35.65 6.81 0.84
C ALA A 313 35.37 7.62 2.12
N ARG A 314 36.37 7.64 3.01
CA ARG A 314 36.35 8.35 4.29
C ARG A 314 37.62 9.17 4.46
N ASP A 315 37.51 10.45 4.80
CA ASP A 315 38.64 11.38 5.00
C ASP A 315 39.00 11.60 6.49
N GLY A 316 38.26 10.94 7.40
CA GLY A 316 38.44 11.08 8.85
C GLY A 316 37.67 12.24 9.47
N ILE A 317 37.07 13.13 8.67
CA ILE A 317 36.17 14.20 9.08
C ILE A 317 34.72 13.77 8.85
N HIS A 318 34.46 13.28 7.64
CA HIS A 318 33.18 12.71 7.23
C HIS A 318 33.19 11.19 7.50
N GLY A 319 32.01 10.59 7.57
CA GLY A 319 31.85 9.13 7.54
C GLY A 319 32.28 8.54 6.19
N SER A 320 31.94 7.29 5.92
CA SER A 320 32.08 6.75 4.56
C SER A 320 30.98 7.33 3.68
N GLU A 321 31.37 8.13 2.69
CA GLU A 321 30.48 8.90 1.83
C GLU A 321 30.81 8.67 0.34
N LEU A 322 30.04 9.30 -0.57
CA LEU A 322 30.26 9.22 -2.02
C LEU A 322 31.37 10.18 -2.47
N TRP A 323 32.35 9.66 -3.19
CA TRP A 323 33.49 10.40 -3.76
C TRP A 323 33.52 10.27 -5.28
N VAL A 324 34.15 11.26 -5.92
CA VAL A 324 34.37 11.30 -7.37
C VAL A 324 35.83 11.57 -7.69
N SER A 325 36.32 11.01 -8.81
CA SER A 325 37.65 11.29 -9.36
C SER A 325 37.61 11.33 -10.89
N ASP A 326 38.37 12.25 -11.49
CA ASP A 326 38.67 12.28 -12.93
C ASP A 326 40.02 11.61 -13.27
N GLY A 327 40.61 10.89 -12.30
CA GLY A 327 41.93 10.27 -12.43
C GLY A 327 43.10 11.22 -12.14
N THR A 328 42.84 12.43 -11.63
CA THR A 328 43.84 13.39 -11.14
C THR A 328 43.73 13.61 -9.63
N PRO A 329 44.81 14.03 -8.94
CA PRO A 329 44.73 14.40 -7.53
C PRO A 329 43.70 15.51 -7.27
N SER A 330 43.64 16.53 -8.12
CA SER A 330 42.73 17.68 -7.95
C SER A 330 41.26 17.38 -8.21
N GLY A 331 40.98 16.43 -9.11
CA GLY A 331 39.61 16.00 -9.38
C GLY A 331 39.11 14.93 -8.41
N THR A 332 39.97 14.42 -7.52
CA THR A 332 39.60 13.45 -6.49
C THR A 332 39.09 14.16 -5.23
N ARG A 333 37.79 14.08 -4.97
CA ARG A 333 37.14 14.83 -3.87
C ARG A 333 35.85 14.18 -3.38
N LEU A 334 35.42 14.55 -2.17
CA LEU A 334 34.08 14.28 -1.67
C LEU A 334 33.07 14.86 -2.65
N LEU A 335 32.10 14.04 -3.08
CA LEU A 335 31.05 14.49 -3.98
C LEU A 335 29.90 15.12 -3.19
N LYS A 336 29.45 14.41 -2.14
CA LYS A 336 28.39 14.87 -1.24
C LYS A 336 28.50 14.17 0.11
N ASP A 337 28.33 14.94 1.18
CA ASP A 337 28.12 14.42 2.54
C ASP A 337 26.63 14.11 2.72
N ILE A 338 26.19 12.91 2.33
CA ILE A 338 24.77 12.52 2.33
C ILE A 338 24.28 12.35 3.77
N TYR A 339 25.11 11.78 4.64
CA TYR A 339 24.84 11.67 6.06
C TYR A 339 25.81 12.55 6.87
N PRO A 340 25.40 13.78 7.22
CA PRO A 340 26.30 14.74 7.84
C PRO A 340 27.02 14.24 9.09
N GLY A 341 28.34 14.44 9.13
CA GLY A 341 29.20 14.10 10.25
C GLY A 341 29.93 12.78 10.08
N THR A 342 30.21 12.08 11.18
CA THR A 342 31.15 10.95 11.20
C THR A 342 30.52 9.57 10.95
N VAL A 343 29.19 9.51 10.76
CA VAL A 343 28.42 8.24 10.70
C VAL A 343 28.56 7.55 9.35
N GLY A 344 28.45 8.30 8.25
CA GLY A 344 28.47 7.72 6.90
C GLY A 344 27.08 7.34 6.42
N SER A 345 26.86 7.44 5.11
CA SER A 345 25.57 7.17 4.45
C SER A 345 25.36 5.70 4.05
N SER A 346 26.29 4.80 4.41
CA SER A 346 26.18 3.35 4.18
C SER A 346 25.81 3.00 2.73
N LEU A 347 26.54 3.53 1.75
CA LEU A 347 26.27 3.28 0.34
C LEU A 347 26.24 1.78 0.01
N GLY A 348 25.20 1.38 -0.73
CA GLY A 348 25.08 0.06 -1.33
C GLY A 348 25.81 -0.03 -2.67
N GLN A 349 25.38 -0.98 -3.51
CA GLN A 349 25.93 -1.19 -4.85
C GLN A 349 25.86 0.09 -5.69
N LEU A 350 26.99 0.46 -6.29
CA LEU A 350 27.10 1.54 -7.28
C LEU A 350 26.80 0.97 -8.67
N THR A 351 25.94 1.60 -9.46
CA THR A 351 25.56 1.11 -10.79
C THR A 351 25.45 2.26 -11.79
N ASN A 352 26.14 2.13 -12.92
CA ASN A 352 26.04 3.07 -14.04
C ASN A 352 24.84 2.72 -14.92
N VAL A 353 23.92 3.66 -15.10
CA VAL A 353 22.77 3.56 -16.01
C VAL A 353 22.84 4.73 -16.97
N ASN A 354 23.32 4.49 -18.20
CA ASN A 354 23.44 5.49 -19.26
C ASN A 354 24.09 6.82 -18.83
N GLY A 355 25.16 6.74 -18.04
CA GLY A 355 25.90 7.92 -17.58
C GLY A 355 25.35 8.59 -16.33
N THR A 356 24.33 8.00 -15.70
CA THR A 356 23.84 8.37 -14.36
C THR A 356 24.25 7.28 -13.37
N LEU A 357 24.84 7.67 -12.25
CA LEU A 357 25.12 6.73 -11.16
C LEU A 357 23.85 6.52 -10.33
N PHE A 358 23.47 5.27 -10.09
CA PHE A 358 22.44 4.88 -9.13
C PHE A 358 23.05 4.06 -7.99
N PHE A 359 22.52 4.27 -6.78
CA PHE A 359 23.00 3.59 -5.57
C PHE A 359 21.96 3.66 -4.45
N SER A 360 22.07 2.75 -3.49
CA SER A 360 21.35 2.86 -2.21
C SER A 360 22.14 3.73 -1.25
N ALA A 361 21.51 4.64 -0.52
CA ALA A 361 22.15 5.40 0.55
C ALA A 361 21.15 5.85 1.62
N SER A 362 21.66 6.05 2.84
CA SER A 362 20.91 6.55 3.98
C SER A 362 21.19 8.02 4.26
N ASP A 363 20.14 8.78 4.53
CA ASP A 363 20.22 10.12 5.12
C ASP A 363 19.60 10.13 6.55
N PRO A 364 19.68 11.24 7.29
CA PRO A 364 19.13 11.32 8.65
C PRO A 364 17.59 11.22 8.77
N PHE A 365 16.86 11.16 7.66
CA PHE A 365 15.40 11.26 7.62
C PHE A 365 14.71 10.04 7.00
N HIS A 366 15.28 9.44 5.94
CA HIS A 366 14.61 8.48 5.06
C HIS A 366 15.19 7.06 5.13
N GLY A 367 16.21 6.77 5.95
CA GLY A 367 16.87 5.46 5.92
C GLY A 367 17.46 5.14 4.53
N ALA A 368 17.79 3.87 4.26
CA ALA A 368 18.42 3.45 3.01
C ALA A 368 17.42 3.37 1.85
N GLU A 369 17.53 4.33 0.93
CA GLU A 369 16.62 4.54 -0.20
C GLU A 369 17.39 4.65 -1.53
N LEU A 370 16.68 4.80 -2.66
CA LEU A 370 17.31 4.90 -3.99
C LEU A 370 17.77 6.33 -4.27
N TRP A 371 19.07 6.49 -4.52
CA TRP A 371 19.71 7.76 -4.87
C TRP A 371 20.31 7.70 -6.28
N LYS A 372 20.49 8.87 -6.87
CA LYS A 372 21.22 9.04 -8.13
C LYS A 372 22.22 10.18 -8.07
N SER A 373 23.19 10.17 -9.00
CA SER A 373 24.14 11.26 -9.21
C SER A 373 24.52 11.39 -10.68
N ASP A 374 24.72 12.63 -11.13
CA ASP A 374 25.31 13.00 -12.42
C ASP A 374 26.81 13.36 -12.32
N GLY A 375 27.42 13.21 -11.14
CA GLY A 375 28.79 13.64 -10.84
C GLY A 375 28.92 15.02 -10.21
N THR A 376 27.80 15.72 -9.98
CA THR A 376 27.76 16.99 -9.25
C THR A 376 27.08 16.83 -7.88
N GLU A 377 27.40 17.73 -6.94
CA GLU A 377 26.77 17.72 -5.61
C GLU A 377 25.26 18.04 -5.70
N GLU A 378 24.88 18.95 -6.60
CA GLU A 378 23.49 19.35 -6.86
C GLU A 378 22.68 18.21 -7.52
N GLY A 379 23.28 17.50 -8.48
CA GLY A 379 22.66 16.35 -9.14
C GLY A 379 22.69 15.05 -8.34
N THR A 380 23.33 15.05 -7.17
CA THR A 380 23.31 13.91 -6.23
C THR A 380 22.08 14.00 -5.34
N VAL A 381 21.00 13.29 -5.68
CA VAL A 381 19.67 13.45 -5.08
C VAL A 381 18.99 12.11 -4.80
N LEU A 382 18.13 12.10 -3.78
CA LEU A 382 17.16 11.03 -3.55
C LEU A 382 16.22 10.95 -4.76
N VAL A 383 16.07 9.76 -5.33
CA VAL A 383 15.16 9.53 -6.45
C VAL A 383 13.73 9.42 -5.94
N ARG A 384 13.53 8.59 -4.91
CA ARG A 384 12.24 8.33 -4.28
C ARG A 384 12.44 7.75 -2.89
N ASP A 385 11.69 8.25 -1.93
CA ASP A 385 11.44 7.59 -0.65
C ASP A 385 10.41 6.48 -0.91
N ILE A 386 10.88 5.23 -0.98
CA ILE A 386 10.05 4.07 -1.29
C ILE A 386 9.32 3.61 -0.04
N ARG A 387 10.00 3.60 1.11
CA ARG A 387 9.42 3.19 2.39
C ARG A 387 9.11 4.41 3.27
N LEU A 388 7.87 4.89 3.15
CA LEU A 388 7.37 6.14 3.75
C LEU A 388 7.35 6.19 5.29
N ASP A 389 7.64 5.08 5.97
CA ASP A 389 7.76 5.05 7.42
C ASP A 389 9.01 5.84 7.85
N ALA A 390 8.85 6.77 8.80
CA ALA A 390 9.93 7.68 9.21
C ALA A 390 11.20 6.93 9.65
N GLY A 391 12.29 7.12 8.89
CA GLY A 391 13.60 6.51 9.12
C GLY A 391 13.67 5.01 8.84
N ALA A 392 12.62 4.40 8.28
CA ALA A 392 12.68 3.02 7.79
C ALA A 392 13.47 2.97 6.48
N SER A 393 13.86 1.77 6.04
CA SER A 393 14.67 1.60 4.83
C SER A 393 13.99 0.64 3.87
N ALA A 394 13.81 1.06 2.61
CA ALA A 394 13.44 0.16 1.53
C ALA A 394 14.57 -0.79 1.15
N SER A 395 15.81 -0.42 1.49
CA SER A 395 17.04 -1.18 1.24
C SER A 395 17.18 -1.65 -0.22
N PRO A 396 17.21 -0.72 -1.20
CA PRO A 396 17.43 -1.07 -2.61
C PRO A 396 18.67 -1.94 -2.80
N GLY A 397 18.52 -3.05 -3.50
CA GLY A 397 19.61 -4.01 -3.76
C GLY A 397 19.54 -4.59 -5.17
N SER A 398 20.59 -5.34 -5.55
CA SER A 398 20.71 -5.98 -6.86
C SER A 398 20.51 -5.02 -8.04
N LEU A 399 21.08 -3.82 -7.96
CA LEU A 399 20.91 -2.79 -8.98
C LEU A 399 21.47 -3.29 -10.32
N THR A 400 20.64 -3.28 -11.36
CA THR A 400 20.95 -3.84 -12.67
C THR A 400 20.48 -2.89 -13.77
N ASN A 401 21.39 -2.49 -14.66
CA ASN A 401 21.03 -1.69 -15.84
C ASN A 401 20.55 -2.64 -16.96
N VAL A 402 19.33 -2.43 -17.44
CA VAL A 402 18.76 -3.15 -18.60
C VAL A 402 18.24 -2.14 -19.61
N GLY A 403 18.91 -2.04 -20.77
CA GLY A 403 18.47 -1.15 -21.84
C GLY A 403 18.38 0.35 -21.45
N GLY A 404 19.09 0.79 -20.40
CA GLY A 404 19.01 2.17 -19.90
C GLY A 404 17.98 2.41 -18.80
N VAL A 405 17.31 1.37 -18.33
CA VAL A 405 16.40 1.39 -17.19
C VAL A 405 17.07 0.66 -16.02
N LEU A 406 17.00 1.24 -14.83
CA LEU A 406 17.46 0.57 -13.63
C LEU A 406 16.39 -0.41 -13.15
N PHE A 407 16.76 -1.66 -12.95
CA PHE A 407 15.99 -2.62 -12.17
C PHE A 407 16.70 -2.90 -10.84
N PHE A 408 15.93 -3.11 -9.77
CA PHE A 408 16.44 -3.33 -8.42
C PHE A 408 15.40 -4.03 -7.55
N THR A 409 15.78 -4.50 -6.37
CA THR A 409 14.83 -5.01 -5.37
C THR A 409 14.69 -4.08 -4.19
N ALA A 410 13.48 -3.89 -3.68
CA ALA A 410 13.19 -3.02 -2.55
C ALA A 410 11.91 -3.44 -1.83
N ASP A 411 11.81 -3.06 -0.55
CA ASP A 411 10.64 -3.32 0.31
C ASP A 411 9.94 -2.00 0.70
N ASP A 412 8.73 -1.77 0.19
CA ASP A 412 7.94 -0.58 0.53
C ASP A 412 7.21 -0.67 1.88
N GLY A 413 7.36 -1.78 2.59
CA GLY A 413 6.71 -2.06 3.86
C GLY A 413 5.27 -2.61 3.73
N MET A 414 4.74 -2.71 2.50
CA MET A 414 3.38 -3.22 2.24
C MET A 414 3.41 -4.53 1.45
N HIS A 415 4.32 -4.65 0.48
CA HIS A 415 4.37 -5.76 -0.48
C HIS A 415 5.56 -6.71 -0.26
N GLY A 416 6.32 -6.54 0.83
CA GLY A 416 7.59 -7.25 0.99
C GLY A 416 8.66 -6.80 -0.03
N ARG A 417 9.74 -7.59 -0.16
CA ARG A 417 10.83 -7.26 -1.09
C ARG A 417 10.50 -7.78 -2.49
N GLU A 418 10.16 -6.85 -3.37
CA GLU A 418 9.73 -7.10 -4.73
C GLU A 418 10.71 -6.53 -5.78
N LEU A 419 10.40 -6.75 -7.05
CA LEU A 419 11.12 -6.19 -8.19
C LEU A 419 10.62 -4.77 -8.49
N TRP A 420 11.55 -3.83 -8.62
CA TRP A 420 11.30 -2.43 -8.91
C TRP A 420 12.10 -1.98 -10.13
N ARG A 421 11.64 -0.89 -10.75
CA ARG A 421 12.38 -0.18 -11.78
C ARG A 421 12.48 1.31 -11.50
N SER A 422 13.42 1.98 -12.17
CA SER A 422 13.56 3.43 -12.19
C SER A 422 14.14 3.91 -13.51
N ASP A 423 13.56 4.99 -14.06
CA ASP A 423 14.17 5.82 -15.11
C ASP A 423 14.98 7.00 -14.54
N GLY A 424 15.16 7.03 -13.21
CA GLY A 424 15.80 8.13 -12.49
C GLY A 424 14.87 9.26 -12.10
N THR A 425 13.58 9.17 -12.37
CA THR A 425 12.57 10.14 -11.90
C THR A 425 11.74 9.55 -10.77
N PHE A 426 11.12 10.41 -9.95
CA PHE A 426 10.20 9.98 -8.90
C PHE A 426 9.03 9.16 -9.48
N VAL A 427 8.42 9.63 -10.57
CA VAL A 427 7.25 9.02 -11.21
C VAL A 427 7.61 7.70 -11.90
N GLY A 428 8.75 7.64 -12.59
CA GLY A 428 9.22 6.42 -13.25
C GLY A 428 9.86 5.40 -12.31
N THR A 429 9.92 5.68 -11.00
CA THR A 429 10.39 4.73 -9.98
C THR A 429 9.20 4.00 -9.37
N VAL A 430 8.97 2.76 -9.78
CA VAL A 430 7.77 2.00 -9.41
C VAL A 430 8.08 0.50 -9.31
N MET A 431 7.26 -0.22 -8.53
CA MET A 431 7.25 -1.68 -8.52
C MET A 431 6.87 -2.20 -9.91
N VAL A 432 7.52 -3.29 -10.34
CA VAL A 432 7.18 -3.97 -11.59
C VAL A 432 5.84 -4.69 -11.39
N GLU A 433 5.82 -5.66 -10.48
CA GLU A 433 4.67 -6.48 -10.12
C GLU A 433 4.82 -6.97 -8.66
N ASP A 434 3.68 -7.18 -7.99
CA ASP A 434 3.62 -7.85 -6.68
C ASP A 434 3.51 -9.36 -6.92
N ILE A 435 4.66 -10.03 -7.04
CA ILE A 435 4.73 -11.42 -7.51
C ILE A 435 4.20 -12.38 -6.43
N SER A 436 4.54 -12.14 -5.17
CA SER A 436 4.01 -12.85 -4.00
C SER A 436 3.02 -11.93 -3.27
N LEU A 437 1.73 -12.18 -3.47
CA LEU A 437 0.70 -11.20 -3.08
C LEU A 437 0.72 -10.82 -1.59
N GLY A 438 0.58 -9.52 -1.33
CA GLY A 438 0.46 -8.97 0.02
C GLY A 438 1.84 -8.77 0.67
N SER A 439 1.97 -8.90 1.99
CA SER A 439 3.22 -8.56 2.68
C SER A 439 4.34 -9.62 2.57
N THR A 440 4.17 -10.60 1.69
CA THR A 440 5.12 -11.70 1.53
C THR A 440 6.12 -11.31 0.45
N SER A 441 7.39 -11.66 0.64
CA SER A 441 8.47 -11.27 -0.28
C SER A 441 8.67 -12.34 -1.35
N SER A 442 8.53 -11.99 -2.63
CA SER A 442 8.91 -12.86 -3.76
C SER A 442 10.43 -13.10 -3.86
N SER A 443 11.20 -12.27 -3.13
CA SER A 443 12.65 -12.35 -2.98
C SER A 443 13.42 -12.41 -4.32
N PRO A 444 13.24 -11.43 -5.23
CA PRO A 444 13.82 -11.51 -6.56
C PRO A 444 15.35 -11.54 -6.52
N SER A 445 15.94 -12.42 -7.33
CA SER A 445 17.37 -12.45 -7.61
C SER A 445 17.58 -12.03 -9.06
N LEU A 446 18.10 -10.82 -9.28
CA LEU A 446 18.25 -10.29 -10.63
C LEU A 446 19.43 -10.97 -11.32
N LEU A 447 19.24 -11.34 -12.57
CA LEU A 447 20.25 -12.01 -13.40
C LEU A 447 20.75 -11.05 -14.49
N PRO A 448 21.89 -11.35 -15.15
CA PRO A 448 22.35 -10.57 -16.29
C PRO A 448 21.27 -10.39 -17.37
N PRO A 449 21.18 -9.20 -18.00
CA PRO A 449 20.15 -8.95 -19.02
C PRO A 449 20.29 -9.86 -20.23
N LEU A 450 19.15 -10.18 -20.85
CA LEU A 450 19.03 -10.92 -22.10
C LEU A 450 18.56 -9.95 -23.20
N GLY A 451 19.51 -9.27 -23.84
CA GLY A 451 19.18 -8.14 -24.70
C GLY A 451 18.54 -7.00 -23.90
N ASN A 452 17.28 -6.66 -24.22
CA ASN A 452 16.51 -5.65 -23.49
C ASN A 452 15.59 -6.23 -22.39
N GLN A 453 15.68 -7.54 -22.15
CA GLN A 453 14.91 -8.22 -21.12
C GLN A 453 15.75 -8.42 -19.87
N LEU A 454 15.12 -8.31 -18.70
CA LEU A 454 15.68 -8.74 -17.43
C LEU A 454 15.20 -10.18 -17.16
N LEU A 455 16.15 -11.09 -16.96
CA LEU A 455 15.86 -12.37 -16.33
C LEU A 455 16.04 -12.24 -14.81
N PHE A 456 15.23 -12.92 -14.03
CA PHE A 456 15.34 -12.94 -12.57
C PHE A 456 14.71 -14.20 -11.99
N ILE A 457 15.07 -14.54 -10.75
CA ILE A 457 14.48 -15.66 -10.01
C ILE A 457 13.54 -15.10 -8.96
N ALA A 458 12.29 -15.57 -8.87
CA ALA A 458 11.33 -15.14 -7.87
C ALA A 458 10.36 -16.28 -7.49
N ASN A 459 9.71 -16.14 -6.33
CA ASN A 459 8.68 -17.06 -5.84
C ASN A 459 7.31 -16.38 -5.84
N ASP A 460 6.31 -17.02 -6.44
CA ASP A 460 4.90 -16.58 -6.48
C ASP A 460 4.00 -17.36 -5.52
N ASP A 461 4.59 -18.16 -4.62
CA ASP A 461 3.94 -19.09 -3.69
C ASP A 461 3.19 -20.27 -4.35
N VAL A 462 3.28 -20.41 -5.67
CA VAL A 462 2.61 -21.48 -6.44
C VAL A 462 3.65 -22.39 -7.11
N HIS A 463 4.69 -21.81 -7.70
CA HIS A 463 5.69 -22.50 -8.52
C HIS A 463 7.08 -22.60 -7.86
N GLY A 464 7.22 -22.23 -6.58
CA GLY A 464 8.55 -22.15 -5.94
C GLY A 464 9.43 -21.05 -6.54
N ARG A 465 10.74 -21.08 -6.30
CA ARG A 465 11.69 -20.10 -6.86
C ARG A 465 12.11 -20.48 -8.27
N GLU A 466 11.46 -19.85 -9.25
CA GLU A 466 11.61 -20.18 -10.67
C GLU A 466 12.16 -19.02 -11.50
N LEU A 467 12.42 -19.29 -12.78
CA LEU A 467 12.95 -18.30 -13.73
C LEU A 467 11.83 -17.43 -14.31
N TRP A 468 11.99 -16.11 -14.18
CA TRP A 468 11.06 -15.08 -14.68
C TRP A 468 11.76 -14.13 -15.66
N VAL A 469 10.96 -13.44 -16.45
CA VAL A 469 11.40 -12.43 -17.42
C VAL A 469 10.51 -11.20 -17.38
N THR A 470 11.11 -10.02 -17.53
CA THR A 470 10.41 -8.79 -17.89
C THR A 470 11.15 -8.09 -19.01
N ASP A 471 10.42 -7.59 -20.01
CA ASP A 471 10.96 -6.82 -21.14
C ASP A 471 10.79 -5.31 -20.93
N ASN A 472 10.43 -4.90 -19.71
CA ASN A 472 10.05 -3.54 -19.36
C ASN A 472 8.83 -3.01 -20.16
N SER A 473 8.07 -3.88 -20.83
CA SER A 473 6.85 -3.47 -21.52
C SER A 473 5.75 -3.19 -20.48
N PRO A 474 4.97 -2.11 -20.68
CA PRO A 474 3.73 -1.93 -19.94
C PRO A 474 2.93 -3.22 -19.96
N VAL A 475 2.36 -3.61 -18.81
CA VAL A 475 1.33 -4.65 -18.82
C VAL A 475 0.31 -4.22 -19.88
N PRO A 476 -0.02 -5.05 -20.88
CA PRO A 476 -1.09 -4.73 -21.82
C PRO A 476 -2.33 -4.46 -20.97
N ALA A 477 -2.88 -3.24 -21.00
CA ALA A 477 -3.92 -2.73 -20.09
C ALA A 477 -4.82 -3.83 -19.50
N HIS A 478 -4.39 -4.37 -18.36
CA HIS A 478 -5.21 -5.20 -17.51
C HIS A 478 -5.87 -4.23 -16.54
N ASN A 479 -7.18 -4.41 -16.38
CA ASN A 479 -7.95 -3.64 -15.43
C ASN A 479 -7.29 -3.71 -14.04
N ASN A 480 -7.25 -2.61 -13.32
CA ASN A 480 -6.78 -2.52 -11.95
C ASN A 480 -7.95 -2.22 -11.02
N ALA A 481 -7.95 -2.86 -9.85
CA ALA A 481 -9.02 -2.63 -8.90
C ALA A 481 -9.06 -1.18 -8.40
N PRO A 482 -10.26 -0.57 -8.33
CA PRO A 482 -10.41 0.77 -7.78
C PRO A 482 -10.06 0.78 -6.28
N GLU A 483 -9.67 1.94 -5.77
CA GLU A 483 -9.47 2.18 -4.34
C GLU A 483 -10.52 3.14 -3.78
N LEU A 484 -10.94 2.90 -2.53
CA LEU A 484 -11.79 3.82 -1.80
C LEU A 484 -10.94 4.92 -1.16
N ASN A 485 -11.16 6.17 -1.56
CA ASN A 485 -10.47 7.33 -1.02
C ASN A 485 -11.40 8.10 -0.08
N ILE A 486 -11.37 7.73 1.20
CA ILE A 486 -12.36 8.14 2.21
C ILE A 486 -11.82 9.32 3.01
N ALA A 487 -12.33 10.53 2.73
CA ALA A 487 -12.10 11.72 3.56
C ALA A 487 -13.30 12.06 4.47
N GLY A 488 -14.44 11.38 4.28
CA GLY A 488 -15.71 11.60 4.97
C GLY A 488 -16.68 10.44 4.75
N ASN A 489 -17.83 10.47 5.42
CA ASN A 489 -18.79 9.35 5.38
C ASN A 489 -19.69 9.38 4.12
N PRO A 490 -20.14 8.22 3.60
CA PRO A 490 -21.17 8.16 2.57
C PRO A 490 -22.50 8.72 3.09
N ILE A 491 -23.10 9.67 2.37
CA ILE A 491 -24.33 10.37 2.78
C ILE A 491 -25.49 10.00 1.86
N LEU A 492 -26.57 9.47 2.43
CA LEU A 492 -27.85 9.33 1.77
C LEU A 492 -28.83 10.42 2.22
N THR A 493 -29.73 10.81 1.33
CA THR A 493 -30.80 11.78 1.65
C THR A 493 -31.69 11.21 2.74
N GLN A 494 -31.81 11.89 3.88
CA GLN A 494 -32.72 11.45 4.95
C GLN A 494 -34.17 11.38 4.46
N ILE A 495 -34.94 10.46 5.02
CA ILE A 495 -36.36 10.29 4.67
C ILE A 495 -37.23 10.24 5.93
N PRO A 496 -38.48 10.73 5.87
CA PRO A 496 -39.46 10.43 6.90
C PRO A 496 -39.92 8.97 6.81
N GLU A 497 -40.29 8.35 7.94
CA GLU A 497 -40.82 6.98 7.99
C GLU A 497 -42.09 6.82 7.13
N ASP A 498 -42.86 7.90 7.03
CA ASP A 498 -44.15 7.94 6.35
C ASP A 498 -44.06 8.36 4.85
N LEU A 499 -42.84 8.27 4.28
CA LEU A 499 -42.57 8.72 2.92
C LEU A 499 -43.27 7.83 1.89
N ARG A 500 -44.30 8.39 1.23
CA ARG A 500 -44.95 7.73 0.09
C ARG A 500 -43.94 7.32 -0.97
N VAL A 501 -43.99 6.06 -1.40
CA VAL A 501 -43.11 5.46 -2.42
C VAL A 501 -43.07 6.30 -3.72
N SER A 502 -44.19 6.91 -4.13
CA SER A 502 -44.26 7.76 -5.33
C SER A 502 -43.49 9.08 -5.21
N ARG A 503 -43.17 9.52 -3.99
CA ARG A 503 -42.36 10.72 -3.69
C ARG A 503 -40.92 10.38 -3.34
N ASN A 504 -40.61 9.10 -3.08
CA ASN A 504 -39.26 8.65 -2.78
C ASN A 504 -38.42 8.53 -4.07
N ARG A 505 -37.62 9.58 -4.33
CA ARG A 505 -36.76 9.69 -5.52
C ARG A 505 -35.39 9.02 -5.35
N GLY A 506 -35.06 8.54 -4.15
CA GLY A 506 -33.74 8.00 -3.81
C GLY A 506 -32.58 8.99 -3.95
N THR A 507 -31.39 8.55 -3.57
CA THR A 507 -30.12 9.27 -3.70
C THR A 507 -29.37 8.74 -4.92
N LEU A 508 -28.72 9.61 -5.70
CA LEU A 508 -27.86 9.16 -6.82
C LEU A 508 -26.60 8.49 -6.28
N VAL A 509 -26.18 7.40 -6.92
CA VAL A 509 -24.93 6.68 -6.55
C VAL A 509 -23.73 7.62 -6.58
N ARG A 510 -23.60 8.44 -7.63
CA ARG A 510 -22.52 9.45 -7.71
C ARG A 510 -22.55 10.49 -6.58
N ASP A 511 -23.73 10.83 -6.06
CA ASP A 511 -23.86 11.85 -5.01
C ASP A 511 -23.47 11.25 -3.64
N ILE A 512 -23.75 9.95 -3.44
CA ILE A 512 -23.28 9.18 -2.27
C ILE A 512 -21.75 9.12 -2.24
N LEU A 513 -21.13 8.81 -3.39
CA LEU A 513 -19.68 8.73 -3.51
C LEU A 513 -19.00 10.11 -3.40
N ALA A 514 -19.60 11.14 -4.00
CA ALA A 514 -19.11 12.53 -3.90
C ALA A 514 -19.18 13.12 -2.48
N SER A 515 -19.99 12.56 -1.59
CA SER A 515 -19.99 13.00 -0.19
C SER A 515 -18.79 12.52 0.61
N MET A 516 -18.08 11.50 0.11
CA MET A 516 -16.92 10.90 0.78
C MET A 516 -15.63 11.68 0.52
N ALA A 517 -15.49 12.28 -0.67
CA ALA A 517 -14.36 13.12 -1.03
C ALA A 517 -14.72 14.05 -2.22
N PRO A 518 -14.05 15.22 -2.38
CA PRO A 518 -14.32 16.18 -3.45
C PRO A 518 -14.30 15.61 -4.88
N ASN A 519 -13.57 14.51 -5.10
CA ASN A 519 -13.39 13.86 -6.40
C ASN A 519 -14.22 12.56 -6.56
N GLY A 520 -15.22 12.30 -5.71
CA GLY A 520 -16.10 11.14 -5.88
C GLY A 520 -15.72 9.88 -5.09
N GLY A 521 -14.88 9.99 -4.05
CA GLY A 521 -14.64 8.92 -3.07
C GLY A 521 -13.97 7.63 -3.59
N ILE A 522 -13.71 7.53 -4.90
CA ILE A 522 -13.08 6.39 -5.56
C ILE A 522 -11.95 6.92 -6.44
N THR A 523 -10.78 6.32 -6.29
CA THR A 523 -9.62 6.54 -7.15
C THR A 523 -9.34 5.28 -7.95
N ASP A 524 -8.94 5.47 -9.20
CA ASP A 524 -8.64 4.37 -10.10
C ASP A 524 -7.47 4.77 -10.98
N ILE A 525 -6.61 3.81 -11.26
CA ILE A 525 -5.40 3.98 -12.06
C ILE A 525 -5.70 3.85 -13.55
N ASP A 526 -6.80 3.18 -13.91
CA ASP A 526 -7.26 3.03 -15.28
C ASP A 526 -7.88 4.34 -15.82
N PRO A 527 -7.33 4.93 -16.89
CA PRO A 527 -7.78 6.24 -17.39
C PRO A 527 -9.21 6.24 -17.94
N ASN A 528 -9.79 5.08 -18.19
CA ASN A 528 -11.16 4.91 -18.67
C ASN A 528 -12.12 4.33 -17.61
N ALA A 529 -11.63 4.00 -16.41
CA ALA A 529 -12.46 3.49 -15.34
C ALA A 529 -13.53 4.51 -14.96
N LYS A 530 -14.76 4.01 -14.77
CA LYS A 530 -15.91 4.82 -14.36
C LYS A 530 -16.31 4.42 -12.95
N GLN A 531 -16.43 5.39 -12.07
CA GLN A 531 -16.82 5.16 -10.68
C GLN A 531 -18.17 4.45 -10.55
N GLY A 532 -18.27 3.55 -9.58
CA GLY A 532 -19.44 2.75 -9.27
C GLY A 532 -19.28 2.05 -7.93
N MET A 533 -20.29 1.30 -7.50
CA MET A 533 -20.23 0.49 -6.29
C MET A 533 -20.83 -0.88 -6.51
N ALA A 534 -20.29 -1.89 -5.83
CA ALA A 534 -20.88 -3.22 -5.73
C ALA A 534 -21.42 -3.44 -4.32
N ILE A 535 -22.73 -3.63 -4.18
CA ILE A 535 -23.37 -3.88 -2.88
C ILE A 535 -23.16 -5.34 -2.48
N ILE A 536 -22.42 -5.56 -1.39
CA ILE A 536 -22.05 -6.90 -0.90
C ILE A 536 -22.81 -7.30 0.37
N GLY A 537 -23.70 -6.44 0.87
CA GLY A 537 -24.58 -6.74 2.00
C GLY A 537 -25.54 -5.59 2.28
N ALA A 538 -26.75 -5.87 2.75
CA ALA A 538 -27.73 -4.85 3.10
C ALA A 538 -28.63 -5.31 4.25
N ASN A 539 -28.89 -4.43 5.22
CA ASN A 539 -29.88 -4.69 6.25
C ASN A 539 -31.30 -4.48 5.71
N GLN A 540 -32.06 -5.57 5.63
CA GLN A 540 -33.45 -5.57 5.14
C GLN A 540 -34.49 -5.91 6.23
N THR A 541 -34.11 -5.97 7.51
CA THR A 541 -35.08 -6.30 8.59
C THR A 541 -36.04 -5.16 8.88
N SER A 542 -35.58 -3.92 8.67
CA SER A 542 -36.30 -2.69 8.97
C SER A 542 -37.00 -2.06 7.76
N GLY A 543 -36.95 -2.70 6.59
CA GLY A 543 -37.48 -2.19 5.34
C GLY A 543 -36.76 -2.75 4.12
N ILE A 544 -37.14 -2.28 2.93
CA ILE A 544 -36.67 -2.81 1.65
C ILE A 544 -35.73 -1.80 0.98
N TRP A 545 -34.51 -2.24 0.65
CA TRP A 545 -33.60 -1.47 -0.21
C TRP A 545 -33.93 -1.70 -1.68
N GLN A 546 -33.98 -0.61 -2.44
CA GLN A 546 -34.26 -0.65 -3.87
C GLN A 546 -33.26 0.20 -4.66
N PHE A 547 -33.00 -0.23 -5.89
CA PHE A 547 -32.22 0.52 -6.87
C PHE A 547 -33.02 0.82 -8.13
N SER A 548 -32.56 1.81 -8.90
CA SER A 548 -33.06 2.12 -10.22
C SER A 548 -31.89 2.53 -11.11
N THR A 549 -31.78 1.99 -12.31
CA THR A 549 -30.77 2.37 -13.31
C THR A 549 -31.29 3.40 -14.33
N ASN A 550 -32.59 3.71 -14.28
CA ASN A 550 -33.26 4.56 -15.29
C ASN A 550 -34.14 5.69 -14.69
N LYS A 551 -34.12 5.87 -13.36
CA LYS A 551 -34.95 6.81 -12.56
C LYS A 551 -36.46 6.53 -12.54
N LYS A 552 -36.94 5.50 -13.22
CA LYS A 552 -38.38 5.22 -13.41
C LYS A 552 -38.79 3.90 -12.79
N THR A 553 -38.07 2.83 -13.12
CA THR A 553 -38.31 1.47 -12.63
C THR A 553 -37.44 1.21 -11.42
N TRP A 554 -38.01 0.66 -10.35
CA TRP A 554 -37.31 0.32 -9.13
C TRP A 554 -37.31 -1.19 -8.92
N HIS A 555 -36.18 -1.71 -8.49
CA HIS A 555 -35.92 -3.13 -8.25
C HIS A 555 -35.39 -3.31 -6.83
N ASP A 556 -35.76 -4.40 -6.16
CA ASP A 556 -35.25 -4.72 -4.83
C ASP A 556 -33.77 -5.14 -4.92
N PHE A 557 -33.00 -4.86 -3.86
CA PHE A 557 -31.61 -5.33 -3.77
C PHE A 557 -31.51 -6.86 -3.79
N GLY A 558 -32.54 -7.58 -3.31
CA GLY A 558 -32.50 -9.03 -3.13
C GLY A 558 -31.48 -9.44 -2.07
N SER A 559 -31.05 -10.71 -2.08
CA SER A 559 -30.06 -11.24 -1.13
C SER A 559 -28.63 -10.90 -1.58
N THR A 560 -28.18 -9.67 -1.33
CA THR A 560 -26.80 -9.25 -1.65
C THR A 560 -25.78 -9.87 -0.68
N SER A 561 -24.71 -10.43 -1.23
CA SER A 561 -23.57 -11.02 -0.51
C SER A 561 -22.29 -10.85 -1.35
N THR A 562 -21.13 -11.28 -0.83
CA THR A 562 -19.91 -11.40 -1.65
C THR A 562 -20.06 -12.43 -2.78
N SER A 563 -20.97 -13.40 -2.67
CA SER A 563 -21.27 -14.37 -3.73
C SER A 563 -22.37 -13.90 -4.71
N SER A 564 -22.98 -12.74 -4.46
CA SER A 564 -24.05 -12.17 -5.28
C SER A 564 -24.12 -10.65 -5.05
N ALA A 565 -23.08 -9.94 -5.48
CA ALA A 565 -22.93 -8.51 -5.30
C ALA A 565 -23.67 -7.73 -6.40
N LEU A 566 -24.46 -6.72 -6.04
CA LEU A 566 -25.22 -5.89 -6.98
C LEU A 566 -24.39 -4.71 -7.48
N LEU A 567 -24.16 -4.61 -8.80
CA LEU A 567 -23.38 -3.55 -9.42
C LEU A 567 -24.23 -2.30 -9.71
N LEU A 568 -23.78 -1.12 -9.26
CA LEU A 568 -24.48 0.15 -9.46
C LEU A 568 -23.51 1.25 -9.91
N ALA A 569 -23.73 1.79 -11.11
CA ALA A 569 -22.85 2.79 -11.71
C ALA A 569 -23.04 4.19 -11.09
N ALA A 570 -21.96 4.98 -10.95
CA ALA A 570 -22.03 6.38 -10.51
C ALA A 570 -22.39 7.32 -11.67
N ASP A 571 -23.50 7.06 -12.34
CA ASP A 571 -23.96 7.85 -13.48
C ASP A 571 -25.06 8.87 -13.10
N SER A 572 -25.57 9.58 -14.11
CA SER A 572 -26.64 10.58 -13.89
C SER A 572 -28.01 9.97 -13.59
N LYS A 573 -28.17 8.64 -13.61
CA LYS A 573 -29.46 7.92 -13.58
C LYS A 573 -29.61 6.98 -12.39
N THR A 574 -28.53 6.37 -11.94
CA THR A 574 -28.54 5.25 -11.01
C THR A 574 -28.76 5.73 -9.60
N ARG A 575 -29.76 5.17 -8.93
CA ARG A 575 -30.25 5.64 -7.63
C ARG A 575 -30.50 4.50 -6.69
N ILE A 576 -30.28 4.77 -5.41
CA ILE A 576 -30.62 3.88 -4.29
C ILE A 576 -31.69 4.56 -3.44
N ARG A 577 -32.69 3.81 -3.00
CA ARG A 577 -33.67 4.25 -2.00
C ARG A 577 -33.94 3.16 -0.98
N PHE A 578 -34.40 3.59 0.19
CA PHE A 578 -34.92 2.70 1.21
C PHE A 578 -36.42 2.92 1.38
N LEU A 579 -37.17 1.85 1.50
CA LEU A 579 -38.59 1.84 1.85
C LEU A 579 -38.70 1.31 3.28
N PRO A 580 -38.85 2.18 4.29
CA PRO A 580 -38.96 1.73 5.67
C PRO A 580 -40.21 0.86 5.85
N ASN A 581 -40.11 -0.13 6.75
CA ASN A 581 -41.31 -0.76 7.29
C ASN A 581 -42.20 0.32 7.94
N PRO A 582 -43.53 0.10 8.02
CA PRO A 582 -44.41 1.00 8.75
C PRO A 582 -43.83 1.32 10.13
N ASP A 583 -43.82 2.62 10.47
CA ASP A 583 -43.48 3.14 11.79
C ASP A 583 -42.02 2.89 12.24
N PHE A 584 -41.14 2.61 11.28
CA PHE A 584 -39.72 2.40 11.56
C PHE A 584 -38.93 3.71 11.59
N VAL A 585 -38.37 4.03 12.77
CA VAL A 585 -37.37 5.08 12.96
C VAL A 585 -35.99 4.45 13.19
N GLY A 586 -34.97 4.91 12.48
CA GLY A 586 -33.62 4.38 12.66
C GLY A 586 -32.63 4.69 11.54
N LYS A 587 -31.51 3.95 11.54
CA LYS A 587 -30.41 4.10 10.57
C LYS A 587 -30.06 2.79 9.88
N PRO A 588 -30.89 2.28 8.96
CA PRO A 588 -30.57 1.09 8.20
C PRO A 588 -29.40 1.40 7.25
N GLY A 589 -28.60 0.38 6.96
CA GLY A 589 -27.42 0.53 6.12
C GLY A 589 -27.16 -0.66 5.20
N PHE A 590 -26.20 -0.48 4.31
CA PHE A 590 -25.66 -1.49 3.41
C PHE A 590 -24.14 -1.35 3.32
N THR A 591 -23.49 -2.43 2.94
CA THR A 591 -22.04 -2.54 2.76
C THR A 591 -21.73 -2.68 1.27
N PHE A 592 -20.72 -1.95 0.79
CA PHE A 592 -20.30 -1.96 -0.61
C PHE A 592 -18.79 -1.95 -0.77
N VAL A 593 -18.31 -2.27 -1.97
CA VAL A 593 -16.93 -2.03 -2.44
C VAL A 593 -16.99 -1.12 -3.68
N ALA A 594 -15.90 -0.42 -3.99
CA ALA A 594 -15.83 0.38 -5.22
C ALA A 594 -15.83 -0.54 -6.45
N TRP A 595 -16.35 -0.02 -7.56
CA TRP A 595 -16.43 -0.70 -8.85
C TRP A 595 -16.05 0.27 -9.97
N ASP A 596 -15.19 -0.15 -10.89
CA ASP A 596 -14.60 0.65 -11.97
C ASP A 596 -15.32 0.53 -13.33
N GLN A 597 -16.34 -0.34 -13.39
CA GLN A 597 -17.16 -0.64 -14.57
C GLN A 597 -16.42 -1.26 -15.75
N THR A 598 -15.24 -1.84 -15.56
CA THR A 598 -14.53 -2.56 -16.63
C THR A 598 -15.10 -3.95 -16.84
N GLU A 599 -15.59 -4.59 -15.77
CA GLU A 599 -16.36 -5.83 -15.82
C GLU A 599 -17.77 -5.69 -15.24
N GLY A 600 -18.71 -6.48 -15.77
CA GLY A 600 -20.09 -6.47 -15.33
C GLY A 600 -20.92 -5.31 -15.92
N THR A 601 -22.20 -5.25 -15.57
CA THR A 601 -23.14 -4.26 -16.12
C THR A 601 -23.99 -3.64 -15.01
N ASN A 602 -24.29 -2.35 -15.13
CA ASN A 602 -25.08 -1.61 -14.15
C ASN A 602 -26.45 -2.30 -13.92
N GLY A 603 -26.74 -2.66 -12.68
CA GLY A 603 -27.95 -3.39 -12.24
C GLY A 603 -27.85 -4.91 -12.32
N SER A 604 -26.70 -5.49 -12.69
CA SER A 604 -26.46 -6.94 -12.67
C SER A 604 -25.85 -7.41 -11.35
N TYR A 605 -25.84 -8.72 -11.13
CA TYR A 605 -25.21 -9.36 -9.97
C TYR A 605 -23.97 -10.13 -10.42
N VAL A 606 -22.89 -10.02 -9.64
CA VAL A 606 -21.61 -10.70 -9.89
C VAL A 606 -21.10 -11.38 -8.61
N GLN A 607 -20.18 -12.34 -8.77
CA GLN A 607 -19.44 -12.85 -7.62
C GLN A 607 -18.29 -11.90 -7.29
N ALA A 608 -18.31 -11.32 -6.09
CA ALA A 608 -17.29 -10.44 -5.56
C ALA A 608 -16.38 -11.18 -4.56
N THR A 609 -16.09 -12.46 -4.81
CA THR A 609 -15.18 -13.29 -3.99
C THR A 609 -13.71 -12.95 -4.23
N ILE A 610 -13.37 -12.44 -5.42
CA ILE A 610 -12.04 -11.95 -5.79
C ILE A 610 -12.10 -10.41 -5.90
N ARG A 611 -11.25 -9.71 -5.14
CA ARG A 611 -11.20 -8.24 -5.04
C ARG A 611 -9.76 -7.76 -4.87
N GLY A 612 -9.44 -6.56 -5.34
CA GLY A 612 -8.06 -6.06 -5.40
C GLY A 612 -7.30 -6.59 -6.63
N GLY A 613 -6.03 -6.20 -6.78
CA GLY A 613 -5.20 -6.59 -7.91
C GLY A 613 -5.78 -6.13 -9.25
N THR A 614 -6.14 -7.07 -10.12
CA THR A 614 -6.71 -6.81 -11.45
C THR A 614 -8.25 -6.89 -11.52
N SER A 615 -8.91 -7.15 -10.39
CA SER A 615 -10.37 -7.23 -10.32
C SER A 615 -11.04 -5.90 -10.63
N SER A 616 -12.29 -5.90 -11.10
CA SER A 616 -13.10 -4.68 -11.25
C SER A 616 -13.54 -4.03 -9.91
N LEU A 617 -13.19 -4.65 -8.78
CA LEU A 617 -13.72 -4.36 -7.45
C LEU A 617 -12.62 -4.09 -6.41
N SER A 618 -12.81 -3.08 -5.57
CA SER A 618 -11.87 -2.74 -4.50
C SER A 618 -11.76 -3.81 -3.43
N TYR A 619 -10.57 -3.96 -2.84
CA TYR A 619 -10.34 -4.90 -1.75
C TYR A 619 -11.13 -4.53 -0.48
N GLN A 620 -11.00 -3.27 -0.05
CA GLN A 620 -11.62 -2.78 1.19
C GLN A 620 -13.12 -2.46 1.00
N PRO A 621 -14.00 -2.93 1.91
CA PRO A 621 -15.42 -2.57 1.92
C PRO A 621 -15.72 -1.32 2.76
N GLU A 622 -16.88 -0.71 2.53
CA GLU A 622 -17.39 0.45 3.27
C GLU A 622 -18.90 0.34 3.54
N ASN A 623 -19.37 1.01 4.60
CA ASN A 623 -20.78 1.03 5.01
C ASN A 623 -21.43 2.39 4.72
N ALA A 624 -22.64 2.36 4.19
CA ALA A 624 -23.49 3.53 4.00
C ALA A 624 -24.79 3.39 4.79
N PHE A 625 -25.27 4.51 5.35
CA PHE A 625 -26.48 4.54 6.17
C PHE A 625 -27.45 5.63 5.67
N ILE A 626 -28.75 5.34 5.74
CA ILE A 626 -29.80 6.35 5.57
C ILE A 626 -30.41 6.64 6.94
N THR A 627 -30.80 7.89 7.20
CA THR A 627 -31.55 8.23 8.42
C THR A 627 -33.04 8.27 8.09
N VAL A 628 -33.83 7.48 8.83
CA VAL A 628 -35.29 7.51 8.80
C VAL A 628 -35.78 8.29 10.02
N THR A 629 -36.44 9.41 9.78
CA THR A 629 -36.91 10.33 10.84
C THR A 629 -38.37 10.10 11.16
N GLN A 630 -38.70 10.23 12.44
CA GLN A 630 -40.08 10.13 12.93
C GLN A 630 -41.00 11.19 12.31
N VAL A 631 -42.25 10.82 12.02
CA VAL A 631 -43.34 11.71 11.60
C VAL A 631 -44.55 11.43 12.46
N ASN A 632 -45.19 12.48 12.97
CA ASN A 632 -46.39 12.31 13.78
C ASN A 632 -47.50 11.52 13.06
N ASP A 633 -48.13 10.61 13.77
CA ASP A 633 -49.28 9.80 13.41
C ASP A 633 -50.49 10.17 14.27
N SER A 634 -51.64 10.34 13.62
CA SER A 634 -52.85 10.81 14.29
C SER A 634 -53.36 9.79 15.30
N PRO A 635 -53.68 10.24 16.53
CA PRO A 635 -54.23 9.35 17.53
C PRO A 635 -55.61 8.83 17.08
N SER A 636 -55.85 7.56 17.33
CA SER A 636 -57.09 6.87 17.00
C SER A 636 -57.77 6.31 18.25
N VAL A 637 -59.09 6.10 18.13
CA VAL A 637 -59.95 5.72 19.24
C VAL A 637 -60.84 4.56 18.78
N SER A 638 -60.95 3.50 19.57
CA SER A 638 -61.93 2.43 19.33
C SER A 638 -63.32 2.80 19.86
N THR A 639 -64.37 2.11 19.42
CA THR A 639 -65.73 2.35 19.91
C THR A 639 -65.88 1.90 21.36
N ALA A 640 -66.34 2.80 22.24
CA ALA A 640 -66.67 2.50 23.63
C ALA A 640 -68.13 2.85 23.95
N SER A 641 -68.62 2.35 25.09
CA SER A 641 -69.82 2.89 25.74
C SER A 641 -69.56 4.30 26.28
N VAL A 642 -70.60 5.12 26.38
CA VAL A 642 -70.57 6.53 26.82
C VAL A 642 -69.65 6.74 28.04
N ILE A 643 -68.76 7.75 27.99
CA ILE A 643 -67.98 8.17 29.16
C ILE A 643 -68.89 8.96 30.08
N ASN A 644 -68.99 8.58 31.35
CA ASN A 644 -69.66 9.40 32.35
C ASN A 644 -68.65 9.97 33.36
N PHE A 645 -68.74 11.29 33.60
CA PHE A 645 -68.22 11.90 34.82
C PHE A 645 -68.98 11.33 36.02
N ASP A 646 -68.37 11.43 37.21
CA ASP A 646 -69.10 11.06 38.43
C ASP A 646 -70.35 11.93 38.57
N ALA A 647 -71.45 11.32 39.00
CA ALA A 647 -72.66 12.07 39.28
C ALA A 647 -72.40 13.05 40.42
N ILE A 648 -72.88 14.29 40.27
CA ILE A 648 -72.74 15.33 41.29
C ILE A 648 -74.11 15.68 41.87
N PRO A 649 -74.21 15.94 43.19
CA PRO A 649 -75.45 16.44 43.76
C PRO A 649 -75.81 17.82 43.21
N LYS A 650 -77.09 18.12 42.99
CA LYS A 650 -77.55 19.47 42.61
C LYS A 650 -77.18 20.56 43.63
N THR A 651 -76.80 20.18 44.85
CA THR A 651 -76.38 21.06 45.94
C THR A 651 -74.86 21.14 46.12
N ILE A 652 -74.06 20.60 45.19
CA ILE A 652 -72.60 20.61 45.31
C ILE A 652 -72.06 22.05 45.36
N SER A 653 -71.18 22.35 46.30
CA SER A 653 -70.52 23.66 46.36
C SER A 653 -69.33 23.74 45.42
N ASP A 654 -68.98 24.95 44.98
CA ASP A 654 -67.82 25.18 44.11
C ASP A 654 -66.49 24.70 44.73
N GLN A 655 -66.36 24.73 46.06
CA GLN A 655 -65.19 24.22 46.77
C GLN A 655 -65.13 22.68 46.79
N ALA A 656 -66.29 22.01 46.83
CA ALA A 656 -66.35 20.54 46.81
C ALA A 656 -66.24 19.96 45.39
N ASN A 657 -66.61 20.74 44.35
CA ASN A 657 -66.54 20.32 42.96
C ASN A 657 -65.13 20.50 42.37
N ILE A 658 -64.25 19.53 42.65
CA ILE A 658 -62.85 19.53 42.17
C ILE A 658 -62.69 19.05 40.71
N GLY A 659 -63.78 18.70 40.05
CA GLY A 659 -63.80 18.19 38.68
C GLY A 659 -62.95 16.92 38.45
N LEU A 660 -62.89 16.52 37.18
CA LEU A 660 -62.14 15.35 36.72
C LEU A 660 -60.90 15.79 35.96
N ARG A 661 -59.75 15.15 36.19
CA ARG A 661 -58.55 15.39 35.37
C ARG A 661 -58.73 14.77 33.99
N VAL A 662 -58.14 15.41 32.98
CA VAL A 662 -58.14 14.90 31.61
C VAL A 662 -57.55 13.50 31.54
N ASN A 663 -56.43 13.20 32.23
CA ASN A 663 -55.88 11.83 32.32
C ASN A 663 -56.87 10.81 32.92
N GLN A 664 -57.67 11.20 33.91
CA GLN A 664 -58.69 10.32 34.51
C GLN A 664 -59.88 10.08 33.56
N MET A 665 -60.18 11.01 32.64
CA MET A 665 -61.15 10.76 31.57
C MET A 665 -60.68 9.63 30.64
N TYR A 666 -59.37 9.54 30.38
CA TYR A 666 -58.78 8.43 29.61
C TYR A 666 -58.92 7.10 30.36
N ASP A 667 -58.56 7.07 31.64
CA ASP A 667 -58.65 5.84 32.46
C ASP A 667 -60.08 5.28 32.47
N ARG A 668 -61.08 6.16 32.57
CA ARG A 668 -62.49 5.79 32.51
C ARG A 668 -62.93 5.28 31.16
N PHE A 669 -62.46 5.89 30.07
CA PHE A 669 -62.76 5.41 28.73
C PHE A 669 -62.17 4.02 28.48
N ILE A 670 -60.93 3.78 28.93
CA ILE A 670 -60.30 2.47 28.87
C ILE A 670 -61.06 1.45 29.72
N GLY A 671 -61.44 1.81 30.95
CA GLY A 671 -62.24 0.97 31.83
C GLY A 671 -63.63 0.64 31.29
N ALA A 672 -64.19 1.48 30.41
CA ALA A 672 -65.47 1.25 29.72
C ALA A 672 -65.33 0.39 28.43
N GLY A 673 -64.16 -0.21 28.19
CA GLY A 673 -63.87 -1.05 27.02
C GLY A 673 -63.37 -0.28 25.79
N GLY A 674 -63.10 1.02 25.93
CA GLY A 674 -62.48 1.84 24.89
C GLY A 674 -60.96 1.66 24.81
N GLY A 675 -60.37 2.06 23.69
CA GLY A 675 -58.93 2.00 23.45
C GLY A 675 -58.46 3.26 22.73
N PHE A 676 -57.27 3.72 23.10
CA PHE A 676 -56.55 4.82 22.45
C PHE A 676 -55.27 4.28 21.86
N TYR A 677 -55.06 4.51 20.57
CA TYR A 677 -53.91 4.01 19.84
C TYR A 677 -53.24 5.16 19.11
N ASP A 678 -51.96 5.31 19.37
CA ASP A 678 -51.07 6.32 18.80
C ASP A 678 -49.73 5.63 18.59
N VAL A 679 -49.21 5.70 17.36
CA VAL A 679 -48.02 4.98 16.91
C VAL A 679 -46.75 5.60 17.51
N ASP A 680 -46.72 6.92 17.71
CA ASP A 680 -45.55 7.66 18.19
C ASP A 680 -45.35 7.60 19.71
N GLY A 681 -46.41 7.21 20.43
CA GLY A 681 -46.40 6.98 21.87
C GLY A 681 -46.04 8.20 22.73
N VAL A 682 -46.96 9.17 22.93
CA VAL A 682 -46.81 10.23 23.96
C VAL A 682 -48.16 10.64 24.62
N THR A 683 -48.03 11.25 25.80
CA THR A 683 -49.01 11.89 26.70
C THR A 683 -50.26 12.52 26.05
N ARG A 684 -51.42 12.32 26.67
CA ARG A 684 -52.74 12.55 26.04
C ARG A 684 -53.48 13.77 26.60
N GLY A 685 -53.79 14.74 25.75
CA GLY A 685 -54.67 15.90 26.03
C GLY A 685 -55.98 15.81 25.25
N VAL A 686 -56.98 16.63 25.53
CA VAL A 686 -58.25 16.67 24.80
C VAL A 686 -58.42 18.00 24.06
N ALA A 687 -59.03 17.93 22.88
CA ALA A 687 -59.48 19.08 22.12
C ALA A 687 -61.00 19.18 22.18
N LEU A 688 -61.52 20.08 23.00
CA LEU A 688 -62.94 20.27 23.25
C LEU A 688 -63.61 20.88 22.01
N VAL A 689 -64.61 20.20 21.44
CA VAL A 689 -65.32 20.60 20.22
C VAL A 689 -66.80 20.94 20.43
N GLY A 690 -67.35 20.66 21.61
CA GLY A 690 -68.72 20.99 21.97
C GLY A 690 -68.93 20.89 23.47
N ILE A 691 -69.73 21.79 24.03
CA ILE A 691 -70.14 21.80 25.45
C ILE A 691 -71.64 22.13 25.52
N ASP A 692 -72.35 21.49 26.44
CA ASP A 692 -73.75 21.79 26.73
C ASP A 692 -73.86 22.69 27.98
N ASN A 693 -74.01 24.00 27.75
CA ASN A 693 -74.16 25.01 28.80
C ASN A 693 -75.63 25.46 28.98
N GLN A 694 -76.63 24.67 28.56
CA GLN A 694 -78.03 25.08 28.66
C GLN A 694 -78.52 25.22 30.11
N ASN A 695 -78.04 24.35 31.01
CA ASN A 695 -78.51 24.26 32.40
C ASN A 695 -77.36 24.40 33.42
N GLY A 696 -76.29 25.10 33.04
CA GLY A 696 -75.09 25.32 33.85
C GLY A 696 -73.91 25.71 32.97
N HIS A 697 -72.71 25.76 33.55
CA HIS A 697 -71.50 26.16 32.84
C HIS A 697 -70.37 25.14 33.05
N TRP A 698 -69.74 24.72 31.96
CA TRP A 698 -68.50 23.94 32.01
C TRP A 698 -67.30 24.84 32.29
N GLN A 699 -66.45 24.43 33.21
CA GLN A 699 -65.23 25.13 33.61
C GLN A 699 -64.00 24.22 33.51
N TYR A 700 -62.84 24.84 33.35
CA TYR A 700 -61.55 24.17 33.38
C TYR A 700 -60.61 24.79 34.43
N SER A 701 -59.60 24.03 34.85
CA SER A 701 -58.54 24.46 35.75
C SER A 701 -57.19 23.93 35.27
N LEU A 702 -56.17 24.78 35.32
CA LEU A 702 -54.79 24.45 34.94
C LEU A 702 -53.86 24.25 36.16
N ASP A 703 -54.35 24.57 37.36
CA ASP A 703 -53.58 24.67 38.61
C ASP A 703 -54.15 23.73 39.69
N ALA A 704 -54.55 22.52 39.27
CA ALA A 704 -55.05 21.46 40.13
C ALA A 704 -56.29 21.83 40.97
N ALA A 705 -57.24 22.58 40.38
CA ALA A 705 -58.49 23.06 40.97
C ALA A 705 -58.36 24.26 41.94
N ALA A 706 -57.23 24.99 41.92
CA ALA A 706 -57.08 26.21 42.71
C ALA A 706 -57.84 27.39 42.09
N THR A 707 -57.83 27.51 40.75
CA THR A 707 -58.63 28.48 40.00
C THR A 707 -59.45 27.80 38.90
N TRP A 708 -60.63 28.35 38.62
CA TRP A 708 -61.57 27.84 37.61
C TRP A 708 -61.98 28.94 36.65
N VAL A 709 -62.00 28.59 35.37
CA VAL A 709 -62.36 29.50 34.27
C VAL A 709 -63.41 28.82 33.39
N ASP A 710 -64.42 29.57 32.96
CA ASP A 710 -65.42 29.06 32.03
C ASP A 710 -64.77 28.62 30.71
N ILE A 711 -65.16 27.43 30.24
CA ILE A 711 -64.70 26.93 28.95
C ILE A 711 -65.28 27.85 27.86
N PRO A 712 -64.43 28.48 27.02
CA PRO A 712 -64.90 29.36 25.96
C PRO A 712 -65.79 28.65 24.94
N LEU A 713 -66.43 29.40 24.05
CA LEU A 713 -67.19 28.82 22.93
C LEU A 713 -66.29 27.92 22.07
N VAL A 714 -66.63 26.62 22.03
CA VAL A 714 -65.91 25.60 21.26
C VAL A 714 -66.72 25.09 20.09
N LYS A 715 -66.01 24.78 19.00
CA LYS A 715 -66.53 24.07 17.81
C LYS A 715 -65.37 23.38 17.11
N ALA A 716 -65.61 22.45 16.20
CA ALA A 716 -64.51 21.71 15.54
C ALA A 716 -63.46 22.58 14.79
N LYS A 717 -63.81 23.80 14.35
CA LYS A 717 -62.83 24.75 13.76
C LYS A 717 -62.09 25.62 14.79
N ARG A 718 -62.49 25.54 16.05
CA ARG A 718 -62.00 26.33 17.18
C ARG A 718 -62.16 25.49 18.46
N ALA A 719 -61.47 24.35 18.48
CA ALA A 719 -61.49 23.45 19.62
C ALA A 719 -60.57 24.01 20.71
N PHE A 720 -60.95 23.88 21.97
CA PHE A 720 -60.13 24.34 23.10
C PHE A 720 -59.29 23.20 23.65
N LEU A 721 -57.98 23.41 23.78
CA LEU A 721 -57.02 22.35 24.10
C LEU A 721 -56.72 22.28 25.60
N LEU A 722 -56.81 21.09 26.17
CA LEU A 722 -56.49 20.81 27.57
C LEU A 722 -55.59 19.59 27.68
N ASN A 723 -54.41 19.73 28.28
CA ASN A 723 -53.46 18.63 28.47
C ASN A 723 -53.89 17.67 29.60
N ALA A 724 -53.13 16.59 29.79
CA ALA A 724 -53.40 15.52 30.75
C ALA A 724 -53.64 15.97 32.21
N THR A 725 -53.00 17.05 32.66
CA THR A 725 -53.07 17.54 34.05
C THR A 725 -54.21 18.52 34.30
N SER A 726 -54.81 19.05 33.22
CA SER A 726 -55.93 19.97 33.30
C SER A 726 -57.16 19.27 33.89
N ARG A 727 -58.01 20.02 34.58
CA ARG A 727 -59.27 19.53 35.14
C ARG A 727 -60.46 20.16 34.46
N ILE A 728 -61.55 19.42 34.38
CA ILE A 728 -62.83 19.85 33.79
C ILE A 728 -63.94 19.56 34.80
N ARG A 729 -64.85 20.53 35.01
CA ARG A 729 -66.05 20.36 35.83
C ARG A 729 -67.27 21.01 35.17
N PHE A 730 -68.45 20.56 35.57
CA PHE A 730 -69.71 21.23 35.27
C PHE A 730 -70.25 21.87 36.55
N VAL A 731 -70.67 23.12 36.47
CA VAL A 731 -71.35 23.85 37.55
C VAL A 731 -72.82 23.99 37.16
N PRO A 732 -73.74 23.26 37.79
CA PRO A 732 -75.16 23.28 37.43
C PRO A 732 -75.83 24.59 37.87
N ASN A 733 -76.87 25.01 37.13
CA ASN A 733 -77.79 26.03 37.60
C ASN A 733 -78.53 25.54 38.86
N SER A 734 -78.98 26.49 39.69
CA SER A 734 -79.76 26.16 40.88
C SER A 734 -80.93 25.23 40.56
N ASP A 735 -81.06 24.15 41.33
CA ASP A 735 -82.11 23.13 41.23
C ASP A 735 -82.16 22.30 39.93
N PHE A 736 -81.16 22.41 39.05
CA PHE A 736 -81.09 21.53 37.89
C PHE A 736 -80.85 20.08 38.30
N THR A 737 -81.65 19.18 37.72
CA THR A 737 -81.43 17.73 37.72
C THR A 737 -81.53 17.24 36.28
N GLY A 738 -80.63 16.36 35.88
CA GLY A 738 -80.52 15.95 34.48
C GLY A 738 -79.08 15.70 34.06
N SER A 739 -78.81 15.75 32.76
CA SER A 739 -77.49 15.48 32.19
C SER A 739 -76.97 16.68 31.42
N SER A 740 -75.65 16.88 31.45
CA SER A 740 -74.93 17.81 30.56
C SER A 740 -73.78 17.07 29.89
N THR A 741 -73.37 17.50 28.69
CA THR A 741 -72.37 16.80 27.89
C THR A 741 -71.22 17.68 27.44
N ILE A 742 -70.06 17.06 27.23
CA ILE A 742 -68.88 17.64 26.61
C ILE A 742 -68.38 16.70 25.51
N SER A 743 -68.12 17.25 24.33
CA SER A 743 -67.61 16.52 23.16
C SER A 743 -66.17 16.94 22.86
N PHE A 744 -65.28 15.99 22.60
CA PHE A 744 -63.86 16.26 22.36
C PHE A 744 -63.23 15.28 21.35
N ALA A 745 -62.09 15.65 20.78
CA ALA A 745 -61.14 14.70 20.19
C ALA A 745 -59.95 14.50 21.12
N ILE A 746 -59.24 13.40 20.88
CA ILE A 746 -57.95 13.15 21.50
C ILE A 746 -56.91 14.02 20.83
N TRP A 747 -55.97 14.50 21.63
CA TRP A 747 -54.83 15.31 21.23
C TRP A 747 -53.56 14.65 21.78
N ASP A 748 -52.64 14.30 20.89
CA ASP A 748 -51.36 13.62 21.22
C ASP A 748 -50.26 14.56 21.73
N THR A 749 -50.55 15.87 21.77
CA THR A 749 -49.65 16.95 22.25
C THR A 749 -48.39 17.18 21.44
N THR A 750 -48.25 16.57 20.26
CA THR A 750 -47.06 16.73 19.40
C THR A 750 -46.95 18.10 18.75
N SER A 751 -48.05 18.82 18.67
CA SER A 751 -48.11 20.24 18.30
C SER A 751 -49.24 20.96 19.04
N GLU A 752 -49.24 22.29 18.96
CA GLU A 752 -50.13 23.21 19.71
C GLU A 752 -49.80 23.33 21.21
N SER A 753 -50.38 24.33 21.87
CA SER A 753 -50.13 24.63 23.29
C SER A 753 -51.35 24.38 24.17
N ASN A 754 -51.13 24.04 25.45
CA ASN A 754 -52.22 23.90 26.41
C ASN A 754 -53.00 25.22 26.55
N ALA A 755 -54.32 25.13 26.79
CA ALA A 755 -55.23 26.28 26.90
C ALA A 755 -55.23 27.21 25.66
N SER A 756 -55.03 26.65 24.47
CA SER A 756 -55.10 27.35 23.19
C SER A 756 -56.26 26.85 22.32
N PHE A 757 -56.47 27.48 21.15
CA PHE A 757 -57.49 27.07 20.19
C PHE A 757 -56.87 26.43 18.94
N ALA A 758 -57.43 25.31 18.49
CA ALA A 758 -56.99 24.64 17.26
C ALA A 758 -58.15 24.27 16.33
N ASN A 759 -57.83 24.10 15.05
CA ASN A 759 -58.76 23.54 14.07
C ASN A 759 -58.54 22.03 13.95
N VAL A 760 -59.48 21.26 14.48
CA VAL A 760 -59.37 19.80 14.56
C VAL A 760 -60.03 19.07 13.40
N LEU A 761 -60.48 19.78 12.36
CA LEU A 761 -61.07 19.17 11.15
C LEU A 761 -60.03 18.62 10.18
N SER A 762 -58.74 18.81 10.44
CA SER A 762 -57.68 18.21 9.63
C SER A 762 -57.82 16.69 9.64
N LYS A 763 -57.88 16.09 8.44
CA LYS A 763 -57.87 14.63 8.25
C LYS A 763 -56.50 14.13 7.78
N SER A 764 -55.45 14.93 7.97
CA SER A 764 -54.09 14.44 7.71
C SER A 764 -53.81 13.27 8.64
N ARG A 765 -53.10 12.25 8.15
CA ARG A 765 -52.54 11.20 9.02
C ARG A 765 -51.55 11.75 10.03
N THR A 766 -51.02 12.94 9.78
CA THR A 766 -50.10 13.64 10.67
C THR A 766 -50.79 14.68 11.55
N SER A 767 -52.12 14.67 11.63
CA SER A 767 -52.86 15.58 12.50
C SER A 767 -52.57 15.21 13.96
N PRO A 768 -52.35 16.17 14.86
CA PRO A 768 -52.16 15.85 16.28
C PRO A 768 -53.48 15.44 16.98
N PHE A 769 -54.58 15.38 16.22
CA PHE A 769 -55.94 15.19 16.71
C PHE A 769 -56.61 13.97 16.11
N SER A 770 -57.40 13.26 16.93
CA SER A 770 -58.24 12.16 16.46
C SER A 770 -59.37 12.65 15.56
N SER A 771 -59.65 11.86 14.52
CA SER A 771 -60.79 12.11 13.62
C SER A 771 -62.14 11.79 14.29
N THR A 772 -62.15 10.76 15.15
CA THR A 772 -63.29 10.38 15.99
C THR A 772 -63.51 11.39 17.11
N ARG A 773 -64.78 11.72 17.37
CA ARG A 773 -65.20 12.54 18.52
C ARG A 773 -65.82 11.66 19.58
N ILE A 774 -65.53 12.00 20.82
CA ILE A 774 -66.05 11.33 21.99
C ILE A 774 -66.95 12.31 22.73
N THR A 775 -68.11 11.84 23.17
CA THR A 775 -69.01 12.60 24.03
C THR A 775 -68.99 11.98 25.42
N ALA A 776 -68.70 12.80 26.42
CA ALA A 776 -68.81 12.46 27.82
C ALA A 776 -70.00 13.20 28.44
N ALA A 777 -70.71 12.54 29.36
CA ALA A 777 -71.86 13.11 30.07
C ALA A 777 -71.60 13.21 31.57
N ILE A 778 -72.22 14.18 32.23
CA ILE A 778 -72.28 14.29 33.69
C ILE A 778 -73.74 14.34 34.11
N ASN A 779 -74.10 13.58 35.13
CA ASN A 779 -75.45 13.58 35.69
C ASN A 779 -75.49 14.38 36.99
N VAL A 780 -76.47 15.26 37.09
CA VAL A 780 -76.76 16.06 38.28
C VAL A 780 -77.99 15.43 38.94
N ILE A 781 -77.79 14.92 40.17
CA ILE A 781 -78.77 14.14 40.92
C ILE A 781 -79.27 14.85 42.18
#